data_AF-A0A8H6SRT7-F1
#
_entry.id   AF-A0A8H6SRT7-F1
#
_cell.length_a   1.000
_cell.length_b   1.000
_cell.length_c   1.000
_cell.angle_alpha   90.00
_cell.angle_beta   90.00
_cell.angle_gamma   90.00
#
_symmetry.space_group_name_H-M   'P 1'
#
loop_
_entity.id
_entity.type
_entity.pdbx_description
1 polymer ?
#
loop_
_entity_poly.entity_id
_entity_poly.type
_entity_poly.pdbx_seq_one_letter_code
_entity_poly.pdbx_strand_id
1 'polypeptide(L)'
;MPPPAPISADEFARLLKKCCPPHGWLQKIAVSNSGGPDSTCLLFLLQRHIQILRANNSNSRPGTLFSFHVDHALQPDSAAMAQVCEERATALGAIHKTTRVPWGRYPFPPKPADGDSFEAVGRKVRYRLLLQRMVETDTEILALGHHGDDQVETSLMRIAKGTTELGAGGMRRVRRWGMGLHNDELEYVGMAGMKRWMVRPLLGIGKDRLLATCDEHNLEYITDPTNAQPEITLRNAIRTLINNNSFDPEVLGPQLPAHIAESLHAIKSEIANLESVDMDPSGGLTHLREQVGVLTDQVEDVDSIVDSALNRCHLPSPTGTYLVSCRGLSTVRDPLVQTAMVLRIMRYCSFFAWGTIRADANRRRSSLQRIVDALWTPDPFEAGIQSFVAGGGVSWTPVLIGRDRIRMYNGKYPPVPKPGDVVGWLASRQVPFIEARLKALGMPNVLKVHITDQVRDKLMTRESNPGQILEVLWDCRFLVTIDIDRIPQDIVDVILQGRYNLWIHAHSRWHWPKITLLHAGGDPTKFRTLHTTLHVPEKGLIPLDRDIMTAWPPAYSRDVEESVDTIRVDNQWPSMDVLVRVTIKAASIIGLLDRGFEEEWQVTLVAYLPMADANAAAPNAPSSLRYPYFSAFSPFFNAYDRFALWRSDLGLPAPGTVENLQKETKSTHLNNFIFDGARADLTKSFSMSPLFQVTHSFALGSQTAPPSYNFGGIFASNKVFMQGGVDHDGNVSGRYNYGWTSAAVTKVQAQLSSQIGHNMIQLEQDYQGSDFSLNAKAINPSPTDGTGIYVGSYLQSLTKNLALGAEGIYQHPTPGVSELALSYLAKLTSTDKSWIATAQTQGLGVLQATYWQKLSEKVEVAADLQLIALPTRREAITTIGAKYDLRLSTFRAQMDSTGKVAALLEQRFTPTFAFLLAGEIDHFKNATKVGVGVMIESSSLTPEEMGMVPPPS
;
A
#
# COMPACT_ATOMS: atom_id res chain seq x y z
N MET A 1 -42.63 -1.97 31.95
CA MET A 1 -41.65 -3.07 32.03
C MET A 1 -41.16 -3.17 33.47
N PRO A 2 -40.85 -4.38 34.00
CA PRO A 2 -40.16 -4.51 35.29
C PRO A 2 -38.80 -3.78 35.25
N PRO A 3 -38.28 -3.33 36.40
CA PRO A 3 -36.98 -2.67 36.45
C PRO A 3 -35.87 -3.62 35.95
N PRO A 4 -34.85 -3.10 35.25
CA PRO A 4 -33.77 -3.92 34.71
C PRO A 4 -33.04 -4.66 35.83
N ALA A 5 -32.91 -5.99 35.69
CA ALA A 5 -32.25 -6.82 36.68
C ALA A 5 -30.72 -6.64 36.62
N PRO A 6 -30.02 -6.52 37.77
CA PRO A 6 -28.56 -6.52 37.83
C PRO A 6 -27.93 -7.82 37.29
N ILE A 7 -26.63 -7.78 37.00
CA ILE A 7 -25.89 -8.93 36.44
C ILE A 7 -25.44 -9.85 37.57
N SER A 8 -25.92 -11.10 37.56
CA SER A 8 -25.53 -12.11 38.55
C SER A 8 -24.13 -12.67 38.28
N ALA A 9 -23.49 -13.24 39.31
CA ALA A 9 -22.16 -13.84 39.20
C ALA A 9 -22.12 -15.03 38.20
N ASP A 10 -23.15 -15.89 38.21
CA ASP A 10 -23.25 -17.05 37.32
C ASP A 10 -23.53 -16.65 35.87
N GLU A 11 -24.30 -15.59 35.67
CA GLU A 11 -24.50 -15.00 34.35
C GLU A 11 -23.18 -14.44 33.80
N PHE A 12 -22.46 -13.64 34.60
CA PHE A 12 -21.19 -13.09 34.17
C PHE A 12 -20.14 -14.19 33.87
N ALA A 13 -20.10 -15.27 34.67
CA ALA A 13 -19.24 -16.42 34.38
C ALA A 13 -19.56 -17.07 33.02
N ARG A 14 -20.85 -17.19 32.65
CA ARG A 14 -21.26 -17.67 31.32
C ARG A 14 -20.84 -16.71 30.20
N LEU A 15 -20.99 -15.40 30.39
CA LEU A 15 -20.55 -14.39 29.44
C LEU A 15 -19.03 -14.45 29.23
N LEU A 16 -18.27 -14.58 30.31
CA LEU A 16 -16.81 -14.68 30.26
C LEU A 16 -16.37 -15.98 29.56
N LYS A 17 -17.07 -17.11 29.79
CA LYS A 17 -16.78 -18.37 29.10
C LYS A 17 -16.91 -18.26 27.57
N LYS A 18 -17.90 -17.50 27.07
CA LYS A 18 -18.07 -17.22 25.63
C LYS A 18 -16.95 -16.35 25.05
N CYS A 19 -16.22 -15.62 25.90
CA CYS A 19 -15.14 -14.72 25.50
C CYS A 19 -13.74 -15.31 25.70
N CYS A 20 -13.62 -16.62 25.89
CA CYS A 20 -12.32 -17.26 26.11
C CYS A 20 -11.46 -17.21 24.84
N PRO A 21 -10.24 -16.65 24.89
CA PRO A 21 -9.32 -16.73 23.76
C PRO A 21 -8.97 -18.19 23.40
N PRO A 22 -8.54 -18.48 22.16
CA PRO A 22 -8.19 -19.84 21.72
C PRO A 22 -7.14 -20.57 22.57
N HIS A 23 -6.21 -19.83 23.18
CA HIS A 23 -5.20 -20.39 24.10
C HIS A 23 -5.69 -20.51 25.55
N GLY A 24 -6.97 -20.24 25.82
CA GLY A 24 -7.56 -20.22 27.15
C GLY A 24 -7.30 -18.92 27.94
N TRP A 25 -7.83 -18.85 29.16
CA TRP A 25 -7.57 -17.75 30.08
C TRP A 25 -6.15 -17.80 30.66
N LEU A 26 -5.49 -16.65 30.69
CA LEU A 26 -4.16 -16.46 31.28
C LEU A 26 -4.26 -15.87 32.69
N GLN A 27 -3.16 -15.93 33.45
CA GLN A 27 -3.16 -15.45 34.84
C GLN A 27 -3.47 -13.95 34.97
N LYS A 28 -2.98 -13.14 34.03
CA LYS A 28 -3.15 -11.68 34.04
C LYS A 28 -4.19 -11.25 33.02
N ILE A 29 -5.12 -10.40 33.44
CA ILE A 29 -6.10 -9.73 32.58
C ILE A 29 -6.12 -8.24 32.91
N ALA A 30 -6.25 -7.40 31.90
CA ALA A 30 -6.41 -5.95 32.06
C ALA A 30 -7.80 -5.49 31.65
N VAL A 31 -8.27 -4.39 32.23
CA VAL A 31 -9.49 -3.68 31.83
C VAL A 31 -9.10 -2.28 31.37
N SER A 32 -9.65 -1.83 30.24
CA SER A 32 -9.57 -0.41 29.88
C SER A 32 -10.61 0.37 30.69
N ASN A 33 -10.13 1.15 31.66
CA ASN A 33 -10.96 1.93 32.56
C ASN A 33 -11.00 3.39 32.10
N SER A 34 -12.15 3.86 31.63
CA SER A 34 -12.37 5.27 31.27
C SER A 34 -12.92 6.11 32.42
N GLY A 35 -13.32 5.49 33.53
CA GLY A 35 -14.06 6.14 34.63
C GLY A 35 -15.58 6.20 34.42
N GLY A 36 -16.09 5.80 33.25
CA GLY A 36 -17.51 5.72 32.97
C GLY A 36 -18.22 4.52 33.62
N PRO A 37 -19.56 4.46 33.56
CA PRO A 37 -20.34 3.38 34.16
C PRO A 37 -19.96 2.00 33.60
N ASP A 38 -19.76 1.90 32.28
CA ASP A 38 -19.59 0.62 31.61
C ASP A 38 -18.26 -0.06 31.96
N SER A 39 -17.17 0.71 31.97
CA SER A 39 -15.85 0.19 32.35
C SER A 39 -15.73 -0.09 33.85
N THR A 40 -16.41 0.69 34.69
CA THR A 40 -16.43 0.51 36.15
C THR A 40 -17.21 -0.75 36.52
N CYS A 41 -18.38 -0.96 35.90
CA CYS A 41 -19.17 -2.19 36.04
C CYS A 41 -18.36 -3.42 35.61
N LEU A 42 -17.69 -3.37 34.45
CA LEU A 42 -16.84 -4.47 33.99
C LEU A 42 -15.69 -4.78 34.95
N LEU A 43 -15.03 -3.74 35.48
CA LEU A 43 -13.92 -3.89 36.44
C LEU A 43 -14.41 -4.61 37.71
N PHE A 44 -15.55 -4.20 38.25
CA PHE A 44 -16.18 -4.84 39.41
C PHE A 44 -16.53 -6.31 39.12
N LEU A 45 -17.20 -6.60 37.99
CA LEU A 45 -17.63 -7.97 37.65
C LEU A 45 -16.44 -8.92 37.48
N LEU A 46 -15.36 -8.49 36.82
CA LEU A 46 -14.14 -9.30 36.67
C LEU A 46 -13.47 -9.56 38.01
N GLN A 47 -13.39 -8.55 38.86
CA GLN A 47 -12.78 -8.68 40.18
C GLN A 47 -13.59 -9.62 41.08
N ARG A 48 -14.91 -9.47 41.10
CA ARG A 48 -15.83 -10.37 41.81
C ARG A 48 -15.66 -11.81 41.33
N HIS A 49 -15.55 -12.02 40.02
CA HIS A 49 -15.30 -13.35 39.44
C HIS A 49 -13.97 -13.95 39.91
N ILE A 50 -12.89 -13.17 39.89
CA ILE A 50 -11.56 -13.61 40.35
C ILE A 50 -11.59 -13.97 41.86
N GLN A 51 -12.30 -13.18 42.68
CA GLN A 51 -12.47 -13.48 44.10
C GLN A 51 -13.22 -14.80 44.34
N ILE A 52 -14.28 -15.08 43.56
CA ILE A 52 -15.01 -16.35 43.63
C ILE A 52 -14.11 -17.53 43.23
N LEU A 53 -13.31 -17.39 42.16
CA LEU A 53 -12.37 -18.43 41.72
C LEU A 53 -11.31 -18.75 42.79
N ARG A 54 -10.80 -17.71 43.47
CA ARG A 54 -9.85 -17.84 44.58
C ARG A 54 -10.49 -18.50 45.81
N ALA A 55 -11.70 -18.10 46.18
CA ALA A 55 -12.43 -18.67 47.31
C ALA A 55 -12.73 -20.17 47.13
N ASN A 56 -12.96 -20.61 45.88
CA ASN A 56 -13.24 -22.00 45.56
C ASN A 56 -11.97 -22.88 45.42
N ASN A 57 -10.78 -22.40 45.80
CA ASN A 57 -9.47 -23.09 45.64
C ASN A 57 -9.24 -23.66 44.24
N SER A 58 -9.88 -23.07 43.23
CA SER A 58 -9.76 -23.52 41.87
C SER A 58 -8.47 -22.93 41.29
N ASN A 59 -7.62 -23.75 40.68
CA ASN A 59 -6.43 -23.29 39.96
C ASN A 59 -6.80 -22.56 38.63
N SER A 60 -8.03 -22.04 38.58
CA SER A 60 -8.68 -21.44 37.42
C SER A 60 -8.15 -20.03 37.19
N ARG A 61 -8.10 -19.65 35.90
CA ARG A 61 -7.63 -18.35 35.43
C ARG A 61 -8.82 -17.53 34.94
N PRO A 62 -8.78 -16.19 35.00
CA PRO A 62 -7.66 -15.33 35.41
C PRO A 62 -7.52 -15.16 36.93
N GLY A 63 -6.31 -14.77 37.38
CA GLY A 63 -5.96 -14.61 38.79
C GLY A 63 -5.53 -13.20 39.20
N THR A 64 -5.07 -12.34 38.28
CA THR A 64 -4.61 -10.98 38.54
C THR A 64 -5.30 -10.00 37.60
N LEU A 65 -5.86 -8.91 38.15
CA LEU A 65 -6.57 -7.88 37.41
C LEU A 65 -5.80 -6.56 37.39
N PHE A 66 -5.57 -6.03 36.19
CA PHE A 66 -5.03 -4.69 35.97
C PHE A 66 -6.13 -3.74 35.51
N SER A 67 -6.10 -2.49 35.96
CA SER A 67 -6.93 -1.39 35.47
C SER A 67 -6.05 -0.39 34.73
N PHE A 68 -6.23 -0.25 33.42
CA PHE A 68 -5.49 0.72 32.62
C PHE A 68 -6.35 1.93 32.31
N HIS A 69 -5.88 3.11 32.75
CA HIS A 69 -6.49 4.39 32.44
C HIS A 69 -5.58 5.19 31.51
N VAL A 70 -6.18 5.86 30.52
CA VAL A 70 -5.49 6.77 29.60
C VAL A 70 -6.00 8.18 29.84
N ASP A 71 -5.13 9.02 30.40
CA ASP A 71 -5.40 10.45 30.58
C ASP A 71 -5.08 11.19 29.27
N HIS A 72 -6.13 11.64 28.58
CA HIS A 72 -6.01 12.37 27.32
C HIS A 72 -5.60 13.85 27.49
N ALA A 73 -5.59 14.40 28.71
CA ALA A 73 -5.26 15.80 28.99
C ALA A 73 -6.09 16.81 28.18
N LEU A 74 -7.39 16.53 27.99
CA LEU A 74 -8.29 17.33 27.17
C LEU A 74 -8.94 18.44 27.97
N GLN A 75 -9.47 18.10 29.13
CA GLN A 75 -10.10 19.03 30.06
C GLN A 75 -9.14 19.36 31.21
N PRO A 76 -9.23 20.55 31.81
CA PRO A 76 -8.42 20.94 32.96
C PRO A 76 -8.49 19.92 34.10
N ASP A 77 -9.65 19.31 34.32
CA ASP A 77 -9.91 18.37 35.43
C ASP A 77 -9.56 16.90 35.13
N SER A 78 -8.98 16.62 33.96
CA SER A 78 -8.62 15.25 33.54
C SER A 78 -7.69 14.54 34.53
N ALA A 79 -6.78 15.28 35.18
CA ALA A 79 -5.90 14.73 36.21
C ALA A 79 -6.66 14.29 37.48
N ALA A 80 -7.67 15.06 37.91
CA ALA A 80 -8.51 14.72 39.05
C ALA A 80 -9.39 13.49 38.72
N MET A 81 -9.93 13.41 37.51
CA MET A 81 -10.66 12.23 37.04
C MET A 81 -9.79 10.97 37.03
N ALA A 82 -8.53 11.08 36.60
CA ALA A 82 -7.60 9.96 36.61
C ALA A 82 -7.30 9.47 38.04
N GLN A 83 -7.15 10.38 39.00
CA GLN A 83 -6.96 10.03 40.41
C GLN A 83 -8.18 9.30 40.99
N VAL A 84 -9.40 9.77 40.70
CA VAL A 84 -10.64 9.09 41.11
C VAL A 84 -10.73 7.68 40.53
N CYS A 85 -10.31 7.49 39.26
CA CYS A 85 -10.26 6.16 38.63
C CYS A 85 -9.25 5.23 39.32
N GLU A 86 -8.12 5.77 39.78
CA GLU A 86 -7.09 5.03 40.49
C GLU A 86 -7.56 4.58 41.88
N GLU A 87 -8.13 5.49 42.67
CA GLU A 87 -8.67 5.21 44.00
C GLU A 87 -9.76 4.13 43.92
N ARG A 88 -10.70 4.25 42.98
CA ARG A 88 -11.78 3.28 42.79
C ARG A 88 -11.28 1.91 42.34
N ALA A 89 -10.36 1.85 41.39
CA ALA A 89 -9.80 0.58 40.93
C ALA A 89 -9.02 -0.14 42.04
N THR A 90 -8.29 0.63 42.85
CA THR A 90 -7.53 0.12 44.00
C THR A 90 -8.44 -0.37 45.11
N ALA A 91 -9.55 0.35 45.39
CA ALA A 91 -10.57 -0.07 46.35
C ALA A 91 -11.24 -1.40 45.96
N LEU A 92 -11.43 -1.65 44.67
CA LEU A 92 -11.91 -2.94 44.16
C LEU A 92 -10.84 -4.05 44.27
N GLY A 93 -9.55 -3.69 44.42
CA GLY A 93 -8.43 -4.63 44.53
C GLY A 93 -7.79 -4.99 43.18
N ALA A 94 -7.92 -4.11 42.18
CA ALA A 94 -7.20 -4.19 40.91
C ALA A 94 -5.90 -3.36 40.94
N ILE A 95 -4.89 -3.77 40.19
CA ILE A 95 -3.63 -3.02 40.07
C ILE A 95 -3.83 -1.91 39.03
N HIS A 96 -3.87 -0.65 39.47
CA HIS A 96 -4.11 0.49 38.58
C HIS A 96 -2.83 1.02 37.91
N LYS A 97 -2.95 1.42 36.63
CA LYS A 97 -1.89 2.12 35.87
C LYS A 97 -2.51 3.23 35.02
N THR A 98 -2.09 4.46 35.29
CA THR A 98 -2.45 5.65 34.51
C THR A 98 -1.37 5.96 33.47
N THR A 99 -1.79 6.37 32.27
CA THR A 99 -0.89 6.79 31.19
C THR A 99 -1.39 8.09 30.60
N ARG A 100 -0.60 9.15 30.74
CA ARG A 100 -0.91 10.44 30.11
C ARG A 100 -0.44 10.46 28.66
N VAL A 101 -1.24 11.04 27.78
CA VAL A 101 -0.90 11.18 26.36
C VAL A 101 0.23 12.20 26.17
N PRO A 102 1.37 11.82 25.56
CA PRO A 102 2.47 12.75 25.26
C PRO A 102 2.25 13.44 23.89
N TRP A 103 1.25 14.33 23.81
CA TRP A 103 0.93 15.06 22.57
C TRP A 103 2.15 15.77 21.97
N GLY A 104 2.29 15.71 20.64
CA GLY A 104 3.37 16.37 19.89
C GLY A 104 4.74 15.68 19.95
N ARG A 105 4.89 14.56 20.66
CA ARG A 105 6.11 13.74 20.65
C ARG A 105 5.95 12.56 19.71
N TYR A 106 6.84 12.41 18.73
CA TYR A 106 6.85 11.26 17.83
C TYR A 106 6.77 9.94 18.64
N PRO A 107 5.84 9.01 18.31
CA PRO A 107 5.00 8.98 17.11
C PRO A 107 3.62 9.66 17.27
N PHE A 108 3.31 10.27 18.41
CA PHE A 108 2.00 10.88 18.68
C PHE A 108 1.85 12.24 17.98
N PRO A 109 0.69 12.53 17.37
CA PRO A 109 0.43 13.80 16.70
C PRO A 109 0.34 14.96 17.69
N PRO A 110 0.38 16.23 17.23
CA PRO A 110 0.03 17.37 18.07
C PRO A 110 -1.40 17.23 18.61
N LYS A 111 -1.67 17.89 19.74
CA LYS A 111 -3.02 17.93 20.33
C LYS A 111 -3.98 18.54 19.29
N PRO A 112 -5.09 17.86 18.91
CA PRO A 112 -6.03 18.40 17.93
C PRO A 112 -6.68 19.70 18.43
N ALA A 113 -7.01 20.61 17.51
CA ALA A 113 -7.76 21.83 17.81
C ALA A 113 -9.25 21.52 18.02
N ASP A 114 -9.98 22.43 18.66
CA ASP A 114 -11.41 22.28 18.92
C ASP A 114 -12.18 22.19 17.58
N GLY A 115 -12.90 21.08 17.37
CA GLY A 115 -13.74 20.84 16.19
C GLY A 115 -13.17 19.90 15.10
N ASP A 116 -11.91 19.51 15.18
CA ASP A 116 -11.34 18.47 14.30
C ASP A 116 -11.87 17.06 14.67
N SER A 117 -11.62 16.05 13.81
CA SER A 117 -11.97 14.62 14.01
C SER A 117 -11.23 13.96 15.20
N PHE A 118 -11.40 14.55 16.38
CA PHE A 118 -10.73 14.27 17.63
C PHE A 118 -10.96 12.83 18.09
N GLU A 119 -12.18 12.29 17.92
CA GLU A 119 -12.52 10.93 18.33
C GLU A 119 -11.65 9.88 17.62
N ALA A 120 -11.40 10.05 16.33
CA ALA A 120 -10.61 9.10 15.54
C ALA A 120 -9.13 9.12 15.96
N VAL A 121 -8.55 10.31 16.16
CA VAL A 121 -7.16 10.47 16.61
C VAL A 121 -6.99 10.01 18.06
N GLY A 122 -7.88 10.43 18.96
CA GLY A 122 -7.90 10.02 20.36
C GLY A 122 -8.05 8.51 20.52
N ARG A 123 -8.89 7.86 19.70
CA ARG A 123 -9.01 6.40 19.68
C ARG A 123 -7.68 5.73 19.33
N LYS A 124 -6.99 6.18 18.27
CA LYS A 124 -5.69 5.63 17.85
C LYS A 124 -4.62 5.73 18.93
N VAL A 125 -4.53 6.89 19.55
CA VAL A 125 -3.60 7.15 20.66
C VAL A 125 -3.91 6.25 21.85
N ARG A 126 -5.18 6.13 22.24
CA ARG A 126 -5.61 5.28 23.37
C ARG A 126 -5.20 3.83 23.17
N TYR A 127 -5.49 3.25 22.00
CA TYR A 127 -5.14 1.85 21.73
C TYR A 127 -3.62 1.66 21.79
N ARG A 128 -2.83 2.56 21.21
CA ARG A 128 -1.36 2.48 21.30
C ARG A 128 -0.85 2.48 22.75
N LEU A 129 -1.36 3.36 23.60
CA LEU A 129 -0.95 3.46 25.01
C LEU A 129 -1.41 2.24 25.83
N LEU A 130 -2.63 1.75 25.60
CA LEU A 130 -3.12 0.53 26.24
C LEU A 130 -2.23 -0.66 25.91
N LEU A 131 -1.86 -0.81 24.63
CA LEU A 131 -0.93 -1.84 24.22
C LEU A 131 0.45 -1.69 24.87
N GLN A 132 0.99 -0.47 24.94
CA GLN A 132 2.27 -0.22 25.61
C GLN A 132 2.22 -0.70 27.07
N ARG A 133 1.13 -0.41 27.79
CA ARG A 133 0.93 -0.91 29.16
C ARG A 133 0.75 -2.42 29.22
N MET A 134 0.06 -3.02 28.26
CA MET A 134 -0.01 -4.48 28.14
C MET A 134 1.37 -5.13 27.92
N VAL A 135 2.28 -4.45 27.22
CA VAL A 135 3.67 -4.90 27.05
C VAL A 135 4.45 -4.78 28.36
N GLU A 136 4.40 -3.61 29.01
CA GLU A 136 5.12 -3.34 30.25
C GLU A 136 4.68 -4.23 31.43
N THR A 137 3.39 -4.58 31.50
CA THR A 137 2.84 -5.45 32.56
C THR A 137 2.84 -6.93 32.19
N ASP A 138 3.26 -7.26 30.97
CA ASP A 138 3.17 -8.62 30.42
C ASP A 138 1.73 -9.17 30.54
N THR A 139 0.76 -8.34 30.15
CA THR A 139 -0.66 -8.72 30.09
C THR A 139 -1.03 -9.01 28.63
N GLU A 140 -1.63 -10.17 28.40
CA GLU A 140 -2.01 -10.60 27.05
C GLU A 140 -3.48 -10.34 26.73
N ILE A 141 -4.34 -10.19 27.73
CA ILE A 141 -5.79 -10.02 27.53
C ILE A 141 -6.26 -8.67 28.06
N LEU A 142 -6.90 -7.87 27.19
CA LEU A 142 -7.56 -6.62 27.55
C LEU A 142 -9.08 -6.75 27.39
N ALA A 143 -9.80 -6.55 28.48
CA ALA A 143 -11.26 -6.49 28.51
C ALA A 143 -11.75 -5.04 28.33
N LEU A 144 -12.79 -4.86 27.51
CA LEU A 144 -13.40 -3.57 27.20
C LEU A 144 -14.88 -3.59 27.59
N GLY A 145 -15.35 -2.50 28.21
CA GLY A 145 -16.72 -2.33 28.70
C GLY A 145 -17.79 -2.09 27.63
N HIS A 146 -17.58 -2.56 26.40
CA HIS A 146 -18.58 -2.38 25.33
C HIS A 146 -19.81 -3.26 25.58
N HIS A 147 -20.99 -2.72 25.30
CA HIS A 147 -22.28 -3.34 25.61
C HIS A 147 -23.17 -3.52 24.37
N GLY A 148 -24.40 -4.03 24.55
CA GLY A 148 -25.36 -4.31 23.49
C GLY A 148 -25.75 -3.08 22.67
N ASP A 149 -25.86 -1.92 23.30
CA ASP A 149 -26.26 -0.71 22.58
C ASP A 149 -25.13 -0.23 21.65
N ASP A 150 -23.87 -0.38 22.09
CA ASP A 150 -22.71 -0.13 21.24
C ASP A 150 -22.68 -1.08 20.03
N GLN A 151 -23.25 -2.29 20.15
CA GLN A 151 -23.39 -3.21 19.02
C GLN A 151 -24.37 -2.69 17.99
N VAL A 152 -25.53 -2.21 18.44
CA VAL A 152 -26.54 -1.60 17.57
C VAL A 152 -25.94 -0.41 16.83
N GLU A 153 -25.33 0.52 17.56
CA GLU A 153 -24.66 1.69 16.97
C GLU A 153 -23.57 1.29 15.97
N THR A 154 -22.70 0.35 16.34
CA THR A 154 -21.61 -0.09 15.46
C THR A 154 -22.14 -0.78 14.21
N SER A 155 -23.20 -1.56 14.32
CA SER A 155 -23.80 -2.29 13.19
C SER A 155 -24.45 -1.30 12.22
N LEU A 156 -25.26 -0.37 12.71
CA LEU A 156 -25.86 0.71 11.90
C LEU A 156 -24.78 1.56 11.22
N MET A 157 -23.74 1.99 11.94
CA MET A 157 -22.62 2.74 11.36
C MET A 157 -21.86 1.97 10.27
N ARG A 158 -21.86 0.63 10.29
CA ARG A 158 -21.24 -0.20 9.24
C ARG A 158 -22.17 -0.38 8.05
N ILE A 159 -23.47 -0.56 8.29
CA ILE A 159 -24.50 -0.59 7.24
C ILE A 159 -24.44 0.70 6.42
N ALA A 160 -24.30 1.87 7.06
CA ALA A 160 -24.08 3.18 6.42
C ALA A 160 -22.95 3.20 5.36
N LYS A 161 -21.99 2.28 5.47
CA LYS A 161 -20.81 2.21 4.60
C LYS A 161 -20.96 1.18 3.47
N GLY A 162 -22.17 0.66 3.23
CA GLY A 162 -22.45 -0.33 2.20
C GLY A 162 -21.77 -1.69 2.47
N THR A 163 -21.62 -2.08 3.73
CA THR A 163 -20.95 -3.35 4.08
C THR A 163 -21.85 -4.56 3.85
N THR A 164 -21.26 -5.71 3.51
CA THR A 164 -21.98 -7.00 3.42
C THR A 164 -22.51 -7.44 4.78
N GLU A 165 -23.41 -8.43 4.82
CA GLU A 165 -24.01 -8.97 6.06
C GLU A 165 -22.95 -9.41 7.10
N LEU A 166 -21.86 -10.07 6.66
CA LEU A 166 -20.70 -10.39 7.51
C LEU A 166 -19.97 -9.15 8.06
N GLY A 167 -20.06 -8.02 7.35
CA GLY A 167 -19.54 -6.73 7.77
C GLY A 167 -20.43 -6.04 8.79
N ALA A 168 -21.75 -6.21 8.68
CA ALA A 168 -22.76 -5.59 9.54
C ALA A 168 -22.79 -6.17 10.97
N GLY A 169 -22.26 -7.38 11.21
CA GLY A 169 -22.28 -8.09 12.51
C GLY A 169 -21.45 -7.48 13.67
N GLY A 170 -21.45 -6.16 13.84
CA GLY A 170 -21.01 -5.51 15.07
C GLY A 170 -19.56 -5.79 15.52
N MET A 171 -19.24 -5.51 16.79
CA MET A 171 -17.94 -5.84 17.39
C MET A 171 -17.88 -7.32 17.78
N ARG A 172 -16.75 -7.99 17.49
CA ARG A 172 -16.54 -9.38 17.95
C ARG A 172 -16.28 -9.46 19.45
N ARG A 173 -16.77 -10.52 20.08
CA ARG A 173 -16.54 -10.89 21.50
C ARG A 173 -15.07 -11.06 21.82
N VAL A 174 -14.34 -11.73 20.92
CA VAL A 174 -12.90 -11.96 21.03
C VAL A 174 -12.26 -11.49 19.73
N ARG A 175 -11.22 -10.67 19.84
CA ARG A 175 -10.46 -10.17 18.69
C ARG A 175 -9.01 -10.04 19.07
N ARG A 176 -8.11 -10.61 18.27
CA ARG A 176 -6.66 -10.39 18.43
C ARG A 176 -6.30 -8.94 18.13
N TRP A 177 -5.33 -8.40 18.86
CA TRP A 177 -4.85 -7.04 18.65
C TRP A 177 -4.22 -6.91 17.25
N GLY A 178 -4.42 -5.78 16.59
CA GLY A 178 -3.91 -5.55 15.24
C GLY A 178 -4.83 -6.01 14.09
N MET A 179 -5.81 -6.89 14.36
CA MET A 179 -6.83 -7.27 13.37
C MET A 179 -7.73 -6.08 13.02
N GLY A 180 -8.18 -5.93 11.78
CA GLY A 180 -9.08 -4.87 11.31
C GLY A 180 -8.49 -3.46 11.17
N LEU A 181 -7.17 -3.30 11.18
CA LEU A 181 -6.49 -1.99 11.12
C LEU A 181 -6.08 -1.61 9.69
N HIS A 182 -5.87 -0.31 9.45
CA HIS A 182 -5.21 0.17 8.22
C HIS A 182 -3.69 0.21 8.41
N ASN A 183 -2.91 -0.01 7.34
CA ASN A 183 -1.44 -0.11 7.39
C ASN A 183 -0.73 1.14 7.92
N ASP A 184 -1.42 2.28 8.02
CA ASP A 184 -0.83 3.59 8.34
C ASP A 184 -1.21 4.08 9.76
N GLU A 185 -1.57 3.17 10.66
CA GLU A 185 -2.07 3.53 12.00
C GLU A 185 -1.02 3.30 13.11
N LEU A 186 -1.03 4.21 14.10
CA LEU A 186 -0.30 4.13 15.38
C LEU A 186 -0.49 2.82 16.16
N GLU A 187 -1.46 2.01 15.76
CA GLU A 187 -1.95 0.80 16.44
C GLU A 187 -1.29 -0.51 15.96
N TYR A 188 -0.72 -0.56 14.75
CA TYR A 188 -0.02 -1.78 14.27
C TYR A 188 1.38 -1.86 14.87
N VAL A 189 1.67 -2.97 15.56
CA VAL A 189 2.86 -3.17 16.39
C VAL A 189 3.54 -4.53 16.18
N GLY A 190 3.26 -5.16 15.04
CA GLY A 190 3.80 -6.49 14.71
C GLY A 190 3.52 -7.52 15.79
N MET A 191 4.54 -8.26 16.21
CA MET A 191 4.44 -9.36 17.18
C MET A 191 3.83 -8.99 18.52
N ALA A 192 4.14 -7.80 19.04
CA ALA A 192 3.68 -7.38 20.35
C ALA A 192 2.14 -7.30 20.39
N GLY A 193 1.52 -6.84 19.29
CA GLY A 193 0.07 -6.87 19.15
C GLY A 193 -0.40 -8.30 18.91
N MET A 194 0.28 -9.04 18.04
CA MET A 194 -0.14 -10.41 17.72
C MET A 194 -0.28 -11.29 18.97
N LYS A 195 0.57 -11.19 19.98
CA LYS A 195 0.42 -11.99 21.22
C LYS A 195 -0.78 -11.60 22.11
N ARG A 196 -1.55 -10.57 21.76
CA ARG A 196 -2.54 -9.94 22.65
C ARG A 196 -3.95 -10.01 22.11
N TRP A 197 -4.91 -10.08 23.02
CA TRP A 197 -6.33 -10.23 22.73
C TRP A 197 -7.16 -9.13 23.39
N MET A 198 -8.20 -8.71 22.67
CA MET A 198 -9.27 -7.88 23.19
C MET A 198 -10.52 -8.75 23.39
N VAL A 199 -11.09 -8.69 24.59
CA VAL A 199 -12.32 -9.39 24.94
C VAL A 199 -13.41 -8.38 25.33
N ARG A 200 -14.66 -8.68 24.97
CA ARG A 200 -15.83 -7.83 25.22
C ARG A 200 -16.96 -8.69 25.82
N PRO A 201 -16.91 -8.99 27.12
CA PRO A 201 -17.87 -9.91 27.75
C PRO A 201 -19.30 -9.35 27.82
N LEU A 202 -19.48 -8.03 27.79
CA LEU A 202 -20.77 -7.36 28.01
C LEU A 202 -21.57 -7.09 26.73
N LEU A 203 -21.12 -7.55 25.55
CA LEU A 203 -21.77 -7.24 24.27
C LEU A 203 -23.23 -7.69 24.13
N GLY A 204 -23.67 -8.66 24.94
CA GLY A 204 -25.07 -9.12 24.95
C GLY A 204 -25.93 -8.43 26.01
N ILE A 205 -25.39 -7.46 26.74
CA ILE A 205 -26.05 -6.83 27.90
C ILE A 205 -26.40 -5.39 27.56
N GLY A 206 -27.62 -4.98 27.86
CA GLY A 206 -28.07 -3.60 27.69
C GLY A 206 -27.47 -2.64 28.72
N LYS A 207 -27.33 -1.36 28.35
CA LYS A 207 -26.81 -0.32 29.25
C LYS A 207 -27.64 -0.14 30.53
N ASP A 208 -28.95 -0.31 30.42
CA ASP A 208 -29.90 -0.31 31.54
C ASP A 208 -29.54 -1.30 32.65
N ARG A 209 -29.09 -2.51 32.29
CA ARG A 209 -28.65 -3.52 33.27
C ARG A 209 -27.27 -3.21 33.86
N LEU A 210 -26.39 -2.52 33.13
CA LEU A 210 -25.11 -2.07 33.66
C LEU A 210 -25.30 -1.01 34.74
N LEU A 211 -26.19 -0.03 34.49
CA LEU A 211 -26.55 0.99 35.47
C LEU A 211 -27.20 0.37 36.71
N ALA A 212 -28.15 -0.56 36.53
CA ALA A 212 -28.76 -1.29 37.66
C ALA A 212 -27.72 -2.04 38.51
N THR A 213 -26.68 -2.61 37.87
CA THR A 213 -25.58 -3.29 38.59
C THR A 213 -24.69 -2.29 39.33
N CYS A 214 -24.44 -1.11 38.75
CA CYS A 214 -23.73 -0.04 39.44
C CYS A 214 -24.53 0.46 40.65
N ASP A 215 -25.83 0.68 40.50
CA ASP A 215 -26.70 1.21 41.56
C ASP A 215 -26.85 0.21 42.72
N GLU A 216 -27.06 -1.09 42.43
CA GLU A 216 -27.16 -2.14 43.46
C GLU A 216 -25.89 -2.23 44.31
N HIS A 217 -24.73 -2.05 43.70
CA HIS A 217 -23.43 -2.18 44.36
C HIS A 217 -22.81 -0.84 44.75
N ASN A 218 -23.55 0.27 44.66
CA ASN A 218 -23.09 1.63 44.95
C ASN A 218 -21.76 1.98 44.24
N LEU A 219 -21.63 1.58 42.97
CA LEU A 219 -20.45 1.86 42.17
C LEU A 219 -20.53 3.29 41.64
N GLU A 220 -19.69 4.17 42.18
CA GLU A 220 -19.58 5.52 41.65
C GLU A 220 -18.84 5.54 40.30
N TYR A 221 -19.40 6.26 39.34
CA TYR A 221 -18.83 6.47 38.01
C TYR A 221 -18.90 7.94 37.61
N ILE A 222 -18.12 8.33 36.59
CA ILE A 222 -18.09 9.68 36.05
C ILE A 222 -18.96 9.74 34.79
N THR A 223 -19.83 10.74 34.70
CA THR A 223 -20.71 10.98 33.56
C THR A 223 -20.16 12.13 32.72
N ASP A 224 -19.79 11.87 31.47
CA ASP A 224 -19.32 12.90 30.55
C ASP A 224 -20.52 13.56 29.83
N PRO A 225 -20.72 14.88 29.98
CA PRO A 225 -21.85 15.62 29.41
C PRO A 225 -21.87 15.66 27.88
N THR A 226 -20.72 15.46 27.22
CA THR A 226 -20.64 15.46 25.74
C THR A 226 -21.33 14.26 25.09
N ASN A 227 -21.57 13.18 25.85
CA ASN A 227 -22.27 11.98 25.36
C ASN A 227 -23.75 12.22 25.04
N ALA A 228 -24.32 13.35 25.48
CA ALA A 228 -25.73 13.70 25.25
C ALA A 228 -25.95 14.62 24.03
N GLN A 229 -24.89 15.04 23.34
CA GLN A 229 -24.94 16.02 22.25
C GLN A 229 -24.93 15.30 20.87
N PRO A 230 -26.07 15.25 20.14
CA PRO A 230 -26.18 14.53 18.86
C PRO A 230 -25.37 15.16 17.72
N GLU A 231 -25.08 16.45 17.79
CA GLU A 231 -24.32 17.22 16.79
C GLU A 231 -22.82 16.91 16.76
N ILE A 232 -22.27 16.28 17.80
CA ILE A 232 -20.82 16.02 17.92
C ILE A 232 -20.40 14.75 17.19
N THR A 233 -21.17 13.67 17.28
CA THR A 233 -20.79 12.38 16.69
C THR A 233 -22.00 11.66 16.08
N LEU A 234 -21.75 10.92 14.99
CA LEU A 234 -22.76 10.03 14.40
C LEU A 234 -23.31 9.03 15.41
N ARG A 235 -22.48 8.55 16.35
CA ARG A 235 -22.91 7.63 17.40
C ARG A 235 -23.93 8.28 18.35
N ASN A 236 -23.70 9.53 18.76
CA ASN A 236 -24.64 10.26 19.62
C ASN A 236 -25.95 10.56 18.88
N ALA A 237 -25.87 10.94 17.59
CA ALA A 237 -27.07 11.13 16.77
C ALA A 237 -27.92 9.85 16.69
N ILE A 238 -27.28 8.70 16.42
CA ILE A 238 -27.96 7.38 16.41
C ILE A 238 -28.60 7.09 17.77
N ARG A 239 -27.89 7.31 18.89
CA ARG A 239 -28.43 7.11 20.24
C ARG A 239 -29.69 7.95 20.49
N THR A 240 -29.67 9.22 20.13
CA THR A 240 -30.81 10.12 20.33
C THR A 240 -32.02 9.71 19.50
N LEU A 241 -31.82 9.30 18.24
CA LEU A 241 -32.88 8.78 17.38
C LEU A 241 -33.53 7.51 17.95
N ILE A 242 -32.71 6.53 18.34
CA ILE A 242 -33.20 5.27 18.92
C ILE A 242 -33.97 5.53 20.22
N ASN A 243 -33.49 6.42 21.09
CA ASN A 243 -34.17 6.76 22.34
C ASN A 243 -35.51 7.47 22.11
N ASN A 244 -35.66 8.21 21.02
CA ASN A 244 -36.91 8.86 20.62
C ASN A 244 -37.87 7.93 19.87
N ASN A 245 -37.54 6.64 19.70
CA ASN A 245 -38.28 5.67 18.89
C ASN A 245 -38.60 6.17 17.47
N SER A 246 -37.71 7.00 16.90
CA SER A 246 -37.83 7.50 15.54
C SER A 246 -36.46 7.53 14.89
N PHE A 247 -36.35 6.92 13.70
CA PHE A 247 -35.13 6.98 12.89
C PHE A 247 -35.26 7.99 11.74
N ASP A 248 -35.94 9.11 12.03
CA ASP A 248 -36.06 10.24 11.10
C ASP A 248 -35.05 11.34 11.47
N PRO A 249 -34.06 11.64 10.60
CA PRO A 249 -33.09 12.71 10.84
C PRO A 249 -33.73 14.08 11.10
N GLU A 250 -34.95 14.32 10.62
CA GLU A 250 -35.68 15.59 10.82
C GLU A 250 -36.00 15.86 12.31
N VAL A 251 -36.10 14.80 13.14
CA VAL A 251 -36.37 14.89 14.58
C VAL A 251 -35.22 15.58 15.34
N LEU A 252 -34.00 15.53 14.82
CA LEU A 252 -32.82 16.14 15.44
C LEU A 252 -32.64 17.62 15.08
N GLY A 253 -33.47 18.17 14.18
CA GLY A 253 -33.48 19.58 13.81
C GLY A 253 -32.39 20.03 12.82
N PRO A 254 -32.41 21.30 12.36
CA PRO A 254 -31.60 21.81 11.24
C PRO A 254 -30.10 22.06 11.55
N GLN A 255 -29.61 21.69 12.73
CA GLN A 255 -28.24 21.98 13.18
C GLN A 255 -27.27 20.79 13.04
N LEU A 256 -27.71 19.68 12.44
CA LEU A 256 -26.84 18.53 12.19
C LEU A 256 -25.76 18.84 11.14
N PRO A 257 -24.48 18.52 11.38
CA PRO A 257 -23.45 18.57 10.36
C PRO A 257 -23.80 17.69 9.13
N ALA A 258 -23.54 18.19 7.92
CA ALA A 258 -23.89 17.52 6.67
C ALA A 258 -23.42 16.06 6.58
N HIS A 259 -22.20 15.77 7.05
CA HIS A 259 -21.62 14.42 7.04
C HIS A 259 -22.39 13.41 7.92
N ILE A 260 -23.00 13.87 9.02
CA ILE A 260 -23.82 13.03 9.91
C ILE A 260 -25.17 12.77 9.25
N ALA A 261 -25.79 13.80 8.67
CA ALA A 261 -27.07 13.68 7.96
C ALA A 261 -26.97 12.72 6.77
N GLU A 262 -25.93 12.85 5.94
CA GLU A 262 -25.65 11.93 4.83
C GLU A 262 -25.49 10.48 5.31
N SER A 263 -24.75 10.28 6.41
CA SER A 263 -24.55 8.94 6.99
C SER A 263 -25.85 8.33 7.51
N LEU A 264 -26.74 9.12 8.13
CA LEU A 264 -28.04 8.65 8.61
C LEU A 264 -28.97 8.27 7.44
N HIS A 265 -28.97 9.05 6.36
CA HIS A 265 -29.73 8.71 5.15
C HIS A 265 -29.22 7.43 4.50
N ALA A 266 -27.89 7.24 4.44
CA ALA A 266 -27.27 6.01 3.94
C ALA A 266 -27.64 4.78 4.78
N ILE A 267 -27.76 4.91 6.11
CA ILE A 267 -28.26 3.83 6.97
C ILE A 267 -29.67 3.41 6.53
N LYS A 268 -30.56 4.38 6.35
CA LYS A 268 -31.96 4.12 5.98
C LYS A 268 -32.08 3.45 4.61
N SER A 269 -31.29 3.87 3.62
CA SER A 269 -31.29 3.26 2.28
C SER A 269 -30.70 1.85 2.28
N GLU A 270 -29.61 1.62 3.02
CA GLU A 270 -28.91 0.33 3.01
C GLU A 270 -29.59 -0.75 3.87
N ILE A 271 -30.32 -0.36 4.92
CA ILE A 271 -31.16 -1.32 5.67
C ILE A 271 -32.16 -2.01 4.74
N ALA A 272 -32.73 -1.30 3.76
CA ALA A 272 -33.67 -1.86 2.80
C ALA A 272 -33.04 -2.90 1.85
N ASN A 273 -31.71 -2.94 1.75
CA ASN A 273 -30.96 -3.87 0.88
C ASN A 273 -30.49 -5.14 1.60
N LEU A 274 -30.75 -5.29 2.91
CA LEU A 274 -30.39 -6.49 3.67
C LEU A 274 -31.43 -7.60 3.43
N GLU A 275 -31.05 -8.65 2.69
CA GLU A 275 -31.96 -9.75 2.33
C GLU A 275 -32.23 -10.74 3.49
N SER A 276 -31.29 -10.89 4.43
CA SER A 276 -31.35 -11.90 5.50
C SER A 276 -32.05 -11.48 6.79
N VAL A 277 -32.16 -10.18 7.08
CA VAL A 277 -32.73 -9.65 8.35
C VAL A 277 -33.53 -8.38 8.07
N ASP A 278 -34.83 -8.42 8.34
CA ASP A 278 -35.73 -7.27 8.29
C ASP A 278 -35.48 -6.36 9.49
N MET A 279 -34.48 -5.48 9.40
CA MET A 279 -34.10 -4.60 10.52
C MET A 279 -35.02 -3.37 10.56
N ASP A 280 -35.80 -3.21 11.64
CA ASP A 280 -36.68 -2.06 11.85
C ASP A 280 -36.07 -1.10 12.88
N PRO A 281 -35.45 0.02 12.46
CA PRO A 281 -34.87 1.00 13.37
C PRO A 281 -35.91 1.80 14.17
N SER A 282 -37.21 1.68 13.87
CA SER A 282 -38.30 2.32 14.62
C SER A 282 -38.90 1.43 15.73
N GLY A 283 -38.57 0.13 15.74
CA GLY A 283 -39.07 -0.85 16.72
C GLY A 283 -38.52 -0.72 18.16
N GLY A 284 -37.73 0.32 18.43
CA GLY A 284 -37.11 0.59 19.74
C GLY A 284 -35.84 -0.24 20.02
N LEU A 285 -35.09 0.18 21.04
CA LEU A 285 -33.75 -0.33 21.33
C LEU A 285 -33.71 -1.84 21.63
N THR A 286 -34.71 -2.39 22.33
CA THR A 286 -34.75 -3.81 22.69
C THR A 286 -34.88 -4.70 21.46
N HIS A 287 -35.73 -4.32 20.50
CA HIS A 287 -35.92 -5.08 19.26
C HIS A 287 -34.65 -5.04 18.39
N LEU A 288 -34.03 -3.87 18.27
CA LEU A 288 -32.75 -3.72 17.57
C LEU A 288 -31.62 -4.56 18.18
N ARG A 289 -31.56 -4.66 19.51
CA ARG A 289 -30.57 -5.52 20.19
C ARG A 289 -30.76 -6.99 19.81
N GLU A 290 -32.01 -7.48 19.71
CA GLU A 290 -32.30 -8.85 19.30
C GLU A 290 -31.90 -9.11 17.85
N GLN A 291 -32.27 -8.21 16.92
CA GLN A 291 -31.94 -8.32 15.50
C GLN A 291 -30.42 -8.31 15.24
N VAL A 292 -29.69 -7.40 15.91
CA VAL A 292 -28.22 -7.35 15.84
C VAL A 292 -27.58 -8.55 16.53
N GLY A 293 -28.23 -9.09 17.57
CA GLY A 293 -27.86 -10.35 18.19
C GLY A 293 -27.87 -11.52 17.20
N VAL A 294 -28.95 -11.66 16.42
CA VAL A 294 -29.09 -12.68 15.37
C VAL A 294 -27.98 -12.56 14.33
N LEU A 295 -27.70 -11.34 13.84
CA LEU A 295 -26.59 -11.11 12.90
C LEU A 295 -25.23 -11.50 13.50
N THR A 296 -25.00 -11.21 14.78
CA THR A 296 -23.75 -11.55 15.45
C THR A 296 -23.60 -13.07 15.61
N ASP A 297 -24.67 -13.75 16.03
CA ASP A 297 -24.67 -15.21 16.21
C ASP A 297 -24.52 -15.93 14.86
N GLN A 298 -25.16 -15.45 13.79
CA GLN A 298 -24.96 -15.95 12.42
C GLN A 298 -23.49 -15.85 11.98
N VAL A 299 -22.81 -14.73 12.29
CA VAL A 299 -21.37 -14.57 11.98
C VAL A 299 -20.50 -15.56 12.76
N GLU A 300 -20.82 -15.80 14.05
CA GLU A 300 -20.11 -16.78 14.88
C GLU A 300 -20.33 -18.23 14.36
N ASP A 301 -21.55 -18.57 13.94
CA ASP A 301 -21.88 -19.87 13.34
C ASP A 301 -21.14 -20.08 12.01
N VAL A 302 -21.08 -19.06 11.15
CA VAL A 302 -20.34 -19.10 9.89
C VAL A 302 -18.85 -19.37 10.14
N ASP A 303 -18.22 -18.70 11.11
CA ASP A 303 -16.80 -18.93 11.42
C ASP A 303 -16.55 -20.41 11.82
N SER A 304 -17.44 -21.03 12.61
CA SER A 304 -17.35 -22.47 12.97
C SER A 304 -17.55 -23.41 11.77
N ILE A 305 -18.48 -23.07 10.87
CA ILE A 305 -18.71 -23.83 9.64
C ILE A 305 -17.49 -23.73 8.72
N VAL A 306 -16.89 -22.54 8.60
CA VAL A 306 -15.69 -22.29 7.79
C VAL A 306 -14.51 -23.09 8.31
N ASP A 307 -14.28 -23.14 9.63
CA ASP A 307 -13.20 -23.95 10.21
C ASP A 307 -13.38 -25.44 9.85
N SER A 308 -14.61 -25.95 9.95
CA SER A 308 -14.94 -27.33 9.56
C SER A 308 -14.78 -27.57 8.06
N ALA A 309 -15.11 -26.59 7.22
CA ALA A 309 -14.95 -26.66 5.77
C ALA A 309 -13.47 -26.65 5.36
N LEU A 310 -12.67 -25.74 5.91
CA LEU A 310 -11.23 -25.64 5.67
C LEU A 310 -10.52 -26.95 6.04
N ASN A 311 -10.82 -27.51 7.22
CA ASN A 311 -10.22 -28.78 7.65
C ASN A 311 -10.54 -29.96 6.72
N ARG A 312 -11.70 -29.95 6.04
CA ARG A 312 -12.06 -30.98 5.05
C ARG A 312 -11.44 -30.75 3.67
N CYS A 313 -11.31 -29.49 3.26
CA CYS A 313 -10.85 -29.13 1.92
C CYS A 313 -9.32 -29.04 1.81
N HIS A 314 -8.64 -28.81 2.94
CA HIS A 314 -7.20 -28.62 3.05
C HIS A 314 -6.44 -29.91 2.70
N LEU A 315 -5.42 -29.75 1.88
CA LEU A 315 -4.45 -30.80 1.54
C LEU A 315 -3.07 -30.41 2.09
N PRO A 316 -2.19 -31.39 2.37
CA PRO A 316 -0.81 -31.09 2.79
C PRO A 316 -0.12 -30.14 1.81
N SER A 317 0.30 -28.97 2.30
CA SER A 317 0.91 -27.91 1.50
C SER A 317 2.30 -27.54 2.04
N PRO A 318 3.21 -27.02 1.20
CA PRO A 318 4.42 -26.36 1.69
C PRO A 318 4.07 -25.22 2.64
N THR A 319 4.84 -25.04 3.71
CA THR A 319 4.55 -24.04 4.73
C THR A 319 4.52 -22.62 4.15
N GLY A 320 3.53 -21.82 4.56
CA GLY A 320 3.28 -20.48 4.00
C GLY A 320 2.55 -20.51 2.65
N THR A 321 2.09 -21.67 2.20
CA THR A 321 1.14 -21.82 1.08
C THR A 321 -0.07 -22.62 1.55
N TYR A 322 -1.21 -22.43 0.89
CA TYR A 322 -2.44 -23.13 1.24
C TYR A 322 -2.95 -23.90 0.03
N LEU A 323 -3.09 -25.21 0.19
CA LEU A 323 -3.53 -26.11 -0.88
C LEU A 323 -4.95 -26.61 -0.58
N VAL A 324 -5.85 -26.43 -1.55
CA VAL A 324 -7.27 -26.82 -1.42
C VAL A 324 -7.70 -27.66 -2.61
N SER A 325 -8.48 -28.70 -2.37
CA SER A 325 -9.06 -29.53 -3.42
C SER A 325 -10.34 -28.91 -4.00
N CYS A 326 -10.49 -28.93 -5.34
CA CYS A 326 -11.74 -28.47 -5.98
C CYS A 326 -12.94 -29.33 -5.56
N ARG A 327 -12.72 -30.64 -5.38
CA ARG A 327 -13.75 -31.56 -4.87
C ARG A 327 -14.20 -31.19 -3.47
N GLY A 328 -13.27 -30.83 -2.56
CA GLY A 328 -13.62 -30.34 -1.24
C GLY A 328 -14.42 -29.05 -1.29
N LEU A 329 -13.95 -28.06 -2.07
CA LEU A 329 -14.62 -26.78 -2.25
C LEU A 329 -16.06 -26.93 -2.74
N SER A 330 -16.31 -27.85 -3.68
CA SER A 330 -17.66 -28.10 -4.24
C SER A 330 -18.72 -28.51 -3.19
N THR A 331 -18.30 -28.97 -2.01
CA THR A 331 -19.21 -29.31 -0.90
C THR A 331 -19.77 -28.08 -0.19
N VAL A 332 -19.13 -26.92 -0.33
CA VAL A 332 -19.52 -25.65 0.28
C VAL A 332 -20.40 -24.87 -0.70
N ARG A 333 -21.70 -24.81 -0.43
CA ARG A 333 -22.69 -24.16 -1.31
C ARG A 333 -23.12 -22.76 -0.85
N ASP A 334 -22.96 -22.46 0.43
CA ASP A 334 -23.38 -21.18 1.01
C ASP A 334 -22.39 -20.05 0.62
N PRO A 335 -22.82 -19.02 -0.14
CA PRO A 335 -21.96 -17.92 -0.57
C PRO A 335 -21.26 -17.15 0.57
N LEU A 336 -21.90 -17.06 1.75
CA LEU A 336 -21.31 -16.40 2.91
C LEU A 336 -20.13 -17.21 3.43
N VAL A 337 -20.29 -18.53 3.54
CA VAL A 337 -19.22 -19.46 3.94
C VAL A 337 -18.09 -19.47 2.91
N GLN A 338 -18.41 -19.44 1.61
CA GLN A 338 -17.40 -19.36 0.54
C GLN A 338 -16.53 -18.10 0.68
N THR A 339 -17.17 -16.94 0.87
CA THR A 339 -16.49 -15.65 1.03
C THR A 339 -15.63 -15.63 2.30
N ALA A 340 -16.16 -16.11 3.41
CA ALA A 340 -15.43 -16.19 4.68
C ALA A 340 -14.22 -17.14 4.59
N MET A 341 -14.36 -18.26 3.87
CA MET A 341 -13.27 -19.19 3.59
C MET A 341 -12.15 -18.54 2.76
N VAL A 342 -12.48 -17.79 1.71
CA VAL A 342 -11.49 -17.03 0.92
C VAL A 342 -10.75 -16.00 1.77
N LEU A 343 -11.47 -15.23 2.60
CA LEU A 343 -10.87 -14.27 3.53
C LEU A 343 -9.87 -14.93 4.48
N ARG A 344 -10.18 -16.14 4.98
CA ARG A 344 -9.29 -16.91 5.86
C ARG A 344 -8.02 -17.37 5.14
N ILE A 345 -8.13 -17.87 3.90
CA ILE A 345 -6.99 -18.31 3.09
C ILE A 345 -6.08 -17.12 2.74
N MET A 346 -6.67 -15.99 2.33
CA MET A 346 -5.91 -14.79 1.99
C MET A 346 -5.13 -14.26 3.18
N ARG A 347 -5.75 -14.21 4.37
CA ARG A 347 -5.09 -13.82 5.62
C ARG A 347 -3.83 -14.64 5.91
N TYR A 348 -3.80 -15.91 5.52
CA TYR A 348 -2.64 -16.79 5.71
C TYR A 348 -1.55 -16.56 4.64
N CYS A 349 -1.94 -16.30 3.39
CA CYS A 349 -1.00 -16.22 2.26
C CYS A 349 -0.58 -14.79 1.87
N SER A 350 -1.27 -13.75 2.36
CA SER A 350 -1.08 -12.37 1.92
C SER A 350 0.33 -11.86 2.21
N PHE A 351 0.80 -10.98 1.33
CA PHE A 351 2.01 -10.19 1.50
C PHE A 351 1.88 -9.13 2.61
N PHE A 352 0.66 -8.67 2.89
CA PHE A 352 0.42 -7.65 3.91
C PHE A 352 0.34 -8.27 5.30
N ALA A 353 0.65 -7.45 6.30
CA ALA A 353 0.48 -7.81 7.69
C ALA A 353 -0.91 -8.39 7.95
N TRP A 354 -0.92 -9.56 8.56
CA TRP A 354 -2.14 -10.27 8.88
C TRP A 354 -3.06 -9.41 9.75
N GLY A 355 -4.34 -9.39 9.40
CA GLY A 355 -5.34 -8.56 10.08
C GLY A 355 -5.50 -7.15 9.52
N THR A 356 -4.63 -6.70 8.63
CA THR A 356 -4.86 -5.42 7.95
C THR A 356 -6.01 -5.54 6.96
N ILE A 357 -6.74 -4.44 6.76
CA ILE A 357 -7.83 -4.39 5.76
C ILE A 357 -7.28 -4.66 4.35
N ARG A 358 -6.01 -4.35 4.08
CA ARG A 358 -5.34 -4.67 2.82
C ARG A 358 -5.12 -6.18 2.62
N ALA A 359 -4.80 -6.93 3.68
CA ALA A 359 -4.73 -8.40 3.63
C ALA A 359 -6.09 -9.04 3.31
N ASP A 360 -7.19 -8.39 3.71
CA ASP A 360 -8.57 -8.76 3.39
C ASP A 360 -9.05 -8.19 2.03
N ALA A 361 -8.16 -7.81 1.11
CA ALA A 361 -8.51 -7.20 -0.18
C ALA A 361 -9.30 -5.88 -0.08
N ASN A 362 -9.14 -5.15 1.02
CA ASN A 362 -10.01 -4.03 1.43
C ASN A 362 -11.50 -4.39 1.53
N ARG A 363 -11.82 -5.69 1.67
CA ARG A 363 -13.18 -6.25 1.72
C ARG A 363 -14.08 -5.80 0.56
N ARG A 364 -13.49 -5.53 -0.62
CA ARG A 364 -14.26 -5.14 -1.80
C ARG A 364 -15.05 -6.34 -2.33
N ARG A 365 -16.38 -6.22 -2.36
CA ARG A 365 -17.31 -7.28 -2.82
C ARG A 365 -16.91 -7.85 -4.19
N SER A 366 -16.67 -7.00 -5.18
CA SER A 366 -16.29 -7.42 -6.54
C SER A 366 -14.97 -8.18 -6.63
N SER A 367 -14.02 -7.90 -5.74
CA SER A 367 -12.72 -8.60 -5.73
C SER A 367 -12.83 -9.96 -5.04
N LEU A 368 -13.62 -10.06 -3.97
CA LEU A 368 -13.90 -11.33 -3.29
C LEU A 368 -14.72 -12.26 -4.19
N GLN A 369 -15.76 -11.72 -4.84
CA GLN A 369 -16.60 -12.50 -5.74
C GLN A 369 -15.80 -13.12 -6.87
N ARG A 370 -14.91 -12.36 -7.52
CA ARG A 370 -14.03 -12.88 -8.58
C ARG A 370 -13.16 -14.07 -8.12
N ILE A 371 -12.70 -14.05 -6.88
CA ILE A 371 -11.90 -15.14 -6.31
C ILE A 371 -12.80 -16.35 -6.06
N VAL A 372 -13.98 -16.14 -5.47
CA VAL A 372 -14.98 -17.20 -5.23
C VAL A 372 -15.38 -17.87 -6.55
N ASP A 373 -15.74 -17.08 -7.57
CA ASP A 373 -16.15 -17.59 -8.88
C ASP A 373 -15.06 -18.47 -9.52
N ALA A 374 -13.79 -18.06 -9.41
CA ALA A 374 -12.66 -18.84 -9.92
C ALA A 374 -12.42 -20.13 -9.11
N LEU A 375 -12.44 -20.05 -7.78
CA LEU A 375 -12.13 -21.19 -6.91
C LEU A 375 -13.20 -22.29 -6.94
N TRP A 376 -14.47 -21.92 -7.07
CA TRP A 376 -15.59 -22.86 -7.12
C TRP A 376 -15.89 -23.39 -8.53
N THR A 377 -15.04 -23.06 -9.52
CA THR A 377 -15.08 -23.70 -10.83
C THR A 377 -14.71 -25.20 -10.70
N PRO A 378 -15.52 -26.15 -11.22
CA PRO A 378 -15.29 -27.59 -11.04
C PRO A 378 -13.91 -28.08 -11.50
N ASP A 379 -13.47 -27.64 -12.69
CA ASP A 379 -12.12 -27.86 -13.19
C ASP A 379 -11.57 -26.55 -13.81
N PRO A 380 -10.58 -25.90 -13.17
CA PRO A 380 -10.00 -24.67 -13.68
C PRO A 380 -9.20 -24.87 -14.97
N PHE A 381 -8.70 -26.09 -15.26
CA PHE A 381 -7.95 -26.37 -16.48
C PHE A 381 -8.88 -26.46 -17.69
N GLU A 382 -10.04 -27.11 -17.56
CA GLU A 382 -11.06 -27.14 -18.62
C GLU A 382 -11.66 -25.75 -18.89
N ALA A 383 -11.86 -24.96 -17.84
CA ALA A 383 -12.33 -23.58 -17.94
C ALA A 383 -11.27 -22.59 -18.48
N GLY A 384 -10.04 -23.05 -18.73
CA GLY A 384 -8.95 -22.21 -19.25
C GLY A 384 -8.45 -21.15 -18.28
N ILE A 385 -8.67 -21.32 -16.97
CA ILE A 385 -8.30 -20.36 -15.95
C ILE A 385 -6.79 -20.48 -15.68
N GLN A 386 -6.04 -19.41 -15.92
CA GLN A 386 -4.61 -19.33 -15.60
C GLN A 386 -4.37 -18.78 -14.18
N SER A 387 -3.13 -18.89 -13.69
CA SER A 387 -2.74 -18.27 -12.42
C SER A 387 -3.03 -16.78 -12.42
N PHE A 388 -3.67 -16.28 -11.37
CA PHE A 388 -3.99 -14.87 -11.21
C PHE A 388 -3.63 -14.37 -9.82
N VAL A 389 -3.35 -13.06 -9.73
CA VAL A 389 -3.10 -12.40 -8.45
C VAL A 389 -4.34 -11.59 -8.07
N ALA A 390 -4.92 -11.91 -6.91
CA ALA A 390 -6.05 -11.19 -6.37
C ALA A 390 -6.02 -11.27 -4.84
N GLY A 391 -6.67 -10.30 -4.18
CA GLY A 391 -6.91 -10.44 -2.75
C GLY A 391 -5.72 -10.08 -1.85
N GLY A 392 -5.17 -8.86 -1.99
CA GLY A 392 -4.08 -8.40 -1.11
C GLY A 392 -2.71 -9.04 -1.41
N GLY A 393 -2.41 -9.29 -2.70
CA GLY A 393 -1.12 -9.86 -3.11
C GLY A 393 -1.01 -11.36 -2.91
N VAL A 394 -2.12 -12.10 -3.03
CA VAL A 394 -2.15 -13.57 -3.06
C VAL A 394 -2.21 -14.04 -4.52
N SER A 395 -1.35 -14.99 -4.86
CA SER A 395 -1.32 -15.69 -6.14
C SER A 395 -2.13 -16.98 -6.02
N TRP A 396 -3.15 -17.10 -6.86
CA TRP A 396 -4.02 -18.26 -6.96
C TRP A 396 -3.62 -19.06 -8.19
N THR A 397 -3.10 -20.26 -8.00
CA THR A 397 -2.57 -21.10 -9.08
C THR A 397 -3.31 -22.42 -9.15
N PRO A 398 -3.91 -22.78 -10.29
CA PRO A 398 -4.51 -24.11 -10.45
C PRO A 398 -3.41 -25.16 -10.53
N VAL A 399 -3.60 -26.29 -9.84
CA VAL A 399 -2.61 -27.34 -9.71
C VAL A 399 -3.21 -28.74 -9.83
N LEU A 400 -2.41 -29.67 -10.37
CA LEU A 400 -2.65 -31.11 -10.30
C LEU A 400 -1.76 -31.73 -9.24
N ILE A 401 -2.38 -32.39 -8.28
CA ILE A 401 -1.73 -32.94 -7.10
C ILE A 401 -1.63 -34.44 -7.29
N GLY A 402 -0.43 -34.92 -7.64
CA GLY A 402 -0.12 -36.34 -7.71
C GLY A 402 0.46 -36.88 -6.40
N ARG A 403 0.76 -38.18 -6.33
CA ARG A 403 1.31 -38.82 -5.11
C ARG A 403 2.62 -38.20 -4.61
N ASP A 404 3.51 -37.79 -5.53
CA ASP A 404 4.86 -37.33 -5.17
C ASP A 404 5.17 -35.88 -5.59
N ARG A 405 4.33 -35.23 -6.42
CA ARG A 405 4.62 -33.89 -6.98
C ARG A 405 3.36 -33.06 -7.26
N ILE A 406 3.49 -31.75 -7.07
CA ILE A 406 2.52 -30.73 -7.50
C ILE A 406 2.89 -30.23 -8.89
N ARG A 407 1.99 -30.38 -9.86
CA ARG A 407 2.17 -29.94 -11.25
C ARG A 407 1.29 -28.72 -11.54
N MET A 408 1.83 -27.79 -12.32
CA MET A 408 1.18 -26.51 -12.68
C MET A 408 1.33 -26.28 -14.18
N TYR A 409 0.80 -25.16 -14.68
CA TYR A 409 1.04 -24.72 -16.06
C TYR A 409 2.54 -24.60 -16.36
N ASN A 410 2.95 -25.12 -17.53
CA ASN A 410 4.29 -24.92 -18.07
C ASN A 410 4.20 -23.92 -19.23
N GLY A 411 4.20 -22.63 -18.91
CA GLY A 411 3.95 -21.57 -19.89
C GLY A 411 2.47 -21.54 -20.31
N LYS A 412 2.18 -21.81 -21.59
CA LYS A 412 0.81 -21.73 -22.14
C LYS A 412 -0.03 -23.01 -21.97
N TYR A 413 0.58 -24.15 -21.65
CA TYR A 413 -0.12 -25.45 -21.69
C TYR A 413 -0.47 -25.96 -20.28
N PRO A 414 -1.71 -26.47 -20.07
CA PRO A 414 -2.10 -27.10 -18.82
C PRO A 414 -1.34 -28.42 -18.61
N PRO A 415 -1.07 -28.82 -17.36
CA PRO A 415 -0.47 -30.11 -17.05
C PRO A 415 -1.42 -31.27 -17.40
N VAL A 416 -0.87 -32.38 -17.91
CA VAL A 416 -1.66 -33.57 -18.30
C VAL A 416 -2.09 -34.37 -17.06
N PRO A 417 -3.40 -34.64 -16.85
CA PRO A 417 -3.88 -35.46 -15.74
C PRO A 417 -3.38 -36.91 -15.81
N LYS A 418 -2.97 -37.46 -14.67
CA LYS A 418 -2.63 -38.87 -14.48
C LYS A 418 -3.69 -39.54 -13.59
N PRO A 419 -3.88 -40.87 -13.70
CA PRO A 419 -4.79 -41.61 -12.84
C PRO A 419 -4.44 -41.40 -11.35
N GLY A 420 -5.39 -40.88 -10.57
CA GLY A 420 -5.22 -40.59 -9.14
C GLY A 420 -4.75 -39.17 -8.81
N ASP A 421 -4.58 -38.29 -9.79
CA ASP A 421 -4.36 -36.86 -9.52
C ASP A 421 -5.61 -36.20 -8.94
N VAL A 422 -5.41 -35.26 -8.03
CA VAL A 422 -6.45 -34.38 -7.50
C VAL A 422 -6.28 -32.97 -8.08
N VAL A 423 -7.36 -32.44 -8.66
CA VAL A 423 -7.43 -31.05 -9.11
C VAL A 423 -7.64 -30.14 -7.91
N GLY A 424 -6.87 -29.07 -7.82
CA GLY A 424 -6.95 -28.12 -6.71
C GLY A 424 -6.37 -26.76 -7.03
N TRP A 425 -6.37 -25.92 -6.00
CA TRP A 425 -5.80 -24.59 -6.03
C TRP A 425 -4.68 -24.48 -5.01
N LEU A 426 -3.62 -23.80 -5.42
CA LEU A 426 -2.53 -23.38 -4.55
C LEU A 426 -2.59 -21.86 -4.38
N ALA A 427 -2.86 -21.43 -3.15
CA ALA A 427 -2.70 -20.04 -2.74
C ALA A 427 -1.28 -19.84 -2.20
N SER A 428 -0.55 -18.88 -2.76
CA SER A 428 0.79 -18.50 -2.31
C SER A 428 0.94 -16.98 -2.27
N ARG A 429 1.90 -16.46 -1.51
CA ARG A 429 2.22 -15.04 -1.59
C ARG A 429 2.65 -14.63 -3.00
N GLN A 430 2.37 -13.38 -3.38
CA GLN A 430 2.97 -12.77 -4.55
C GLN A 430 4.47 -12.50 -4.30
N VAL A 431 5.28 -12.72 -5.34
CA VAL A 431 6.71 -12.37 -5.33
C VAL A 431 6.85 -10.86 -5.14
N PRO A 432 7.73 -10.37 -4.25
CA PRO A 432 7.89 -8.93 -4.06
C PRO A 432 8.34 -8.25 -5.35
N PHE A 433 7.98 -6.98 -5.49
CA PHE A 433 8.49 -6.14 -6.56
C PHE A 433 10.03 -6.13 -6.55
N ILE A 434 10.63 -5.96 -7.73
CA ILE A 434 12.08 -5.77 -7.90
C ILE A 434 12.57 -4.78 -6.83
N GLU A 435 13.69 -5.08 -6.17
CA GLU A 435 14.21 -4.34 -4.99
C GLU A 435 14.28 -2.81 -5.23
N ALA A 436 14.60 -2.41 -6.47
CA ALA A 436 14.55 -1.02 -6.93
C ALA A 436 13.16 -0.35 -6.79
N ARG A 437 12.09 -1.07 -7.09
CA ARG A 437 10.70 -0.59 -6.98
C ARG A 437 10.23 -0.50 -5.54
N LEU A 438 10.66 -1.43 -4.66
CA LEU A 438 10.40 -1.33 -3.22
C LEU A 438 11.10 -0.10 -2.61
N LYS A 439 12.37 0.14 -3.01
CA LYS A 439 13.14 1.31 -2.58
C LYS A 439 12.52 2.62 -3.09
N ALA A 440 12.03 2.66 -4.33
CA ALA A 440 11.32 3.82 -4.89
C ALA A 440 9.99 4.11 -4.17
N LEU A 441 9.33 3.08 -3.63
CA LEU A 441 8.10 3.19 -2.84
C LEU A 441 8.35 3.44 -1.34
N GLY A 442 9.61 3.53 -0.90
CA GLY A 442 9.97 3.67 0.51
C GLY A 442 9.56 2.47 1.37
N MET A 443 9.32 1.31 0.76
CA MET A 443 8.87 0.10 1.48
C MET A 443 10.05 -0.80 1.83
N PRO A 444 10.15 -1.29 3.08
CA PRO A 444 11.20 -2.23 3.47
C PRO A 444 11.03 -3.59 2.77
N ASN A 445 12.15 -4.24 2.44
CA ASN A 445 12.12 -5.59 1.89
C ASN A 445 11.84 -6.60 3.01
N VAL A 446 10.58 -6.97 3.19
CA VAL A 446 10.15 -7.92 4.25
C VAL A 446 10.73 -9.33 4.11
N LEU A 447 11.27 -9.67 2.93
CA LEU A 447 11.97 -10.93 2.69
C LEU A 447 13.45 -10.88 2.99
N LYS A 448 14.03 -9.71 3.30
CA LYS A 448 15.44 -9.55 3.65
C LYS A 448 15.55 -8.66 4.89
N VAL A 449 15.67 -9.27 6.05
CA VAL A 449 15.69 -8.57 7.34
C VAL A 449 17.07 -8.67 7.98
N HIS A 450 17.65 -7.53 8.33
CA HIS A 450 18.90 -7.44 9.08
C HIS A 450 18.61 -7.56 10.58
N ILE A 451 19.26 -8.51 11.27
CA ILE A 451 19.01 -8.78 12.70
C ILE A 451 20.25 -8.64 13.57
N THR A 452 21.39 -8.23 13.00
CA THR A 452 22.70 -8.19 13.69
C THR A 452 22.66 -7.40 15.00
N ASP A 453 22.08 -6.20 14.98
CA ASP A 453 22.08 -5.31 16.15
C ASP A 453 21.22 -5.88 17.28
N GLN A 454 20.06 -6.45 16.94
CA GLN A 454 19.15 -7.08 17.92
C GLN A 454 19.79 -8.31 18.59
N VAL A 455 20.54 -9.11 17.81
CA VAL A 455 21.29 -10.26 18.34
C VAL A 455 22.46 -9.78 19.20
N ARG A 456 23.20 -8.76 18.74
CA ARG A 456 24.34 -8.18 19.46
C ARG A 456 23.92 -7.63 20.83
N ASP A 457 22.84 -6.86 20.90
CA ASP A 457 22.35 -6.27 22.15
C ASP A 457 21.98 -7.33 23.20
N LYS A 458 21.35 -8.44 22.75
CA LYS A 458 21.01 -9.58 23.62
C LYS A 458 22.25 -10.39 24.03
N LEU A 459 23.22 -10.55 23.13
CA LEU A 459 24.50 -11.19 23.46
C LEU A 459 25.30 -10.41 24.50
N MET A 460 25.31 -9.07 24.43
CA MET A 460 25.99 -8.20 25.40
C MET A 460 25.37 -8.27 26.81
N THR A 461 24.09 -8.64 26.91
CA THR A 461 23.36 -8.76 28.19
C THR A 461 23.21 -10.22 28.65
N ARG A 462 23.82 -11.17 27.94
CA ARG A 462 23.69 -12.61 28.17
C ARG A 462 24.13 -13.05 29.57
N GLU A 463 25.24 -12.52 30.07
CA GLU A 463 25.74 -12.87 31.42
C GLU A 463 24.83 -12.37 32.54
N SER A 464 24.20 -11.21 32.36
CA SER A 464 23.32 -10.58 33.35
C SER A 464 21.89 -11.14 33.34
N ASN A 465 21.45 -11.74 32.24
CA ASN A 465 20.10 -12.25 32.06
C ASN A 465 20.11 -13.54 31.20
N PRO A 466 20.27 -14.73 31.81
CA PRO A 466 20.25 -16.01 31.10
C PRO A 466 18.82 -16.43 30.72
N GLY A 467 18.68 -17.25 29.69
CA GLY A 467 17.40 -17.71 29.11
C GLY A 467 16.86 -16.77 28.04
N GLN A 468 17.71 -15.96 27.40
CA GLN A 468 17.24 -14.95 26.45
C GLN A 468 16.84 -15.54 25.11
N ILE A 469 15.62 -15.23 24.70
CA ILE A 469 15.08 -15.56 23.40
C ILE A 469 14.93 -14.28 22.58
N LEU A 470 15.32 -14.33 21.31
CA LEU A 470 15.01 -13.32 20.30
C LEU A 470 13.93 -13.85 19.38
N GLU A 471 12.87 -13.07 19.21
CA GLU A 471 11.74 -13.41 18.33
C GLU A 471 11.65 -12.35 17.22
N VAL A 472 11.68 -12.79 15.98
CA VAL A 472 11.59 -11.91 14.80
C VAL A 472 10.42 -12.38 13.93
N LEU A 473 9.45 -11.49 13.69
CA LEU A 473 8.41 -11.73 12.69
C LEU A 473 8.95 -11.44 11.30
N TRP A 474 9.21 -12.50 10.55
CA TRP A 474 9.70 -12.43 9.19
C TRP A 474 8.54 -12.62 8.21
N ASP A 475 8.50 -11.77 7.18
CA ASP A 475 7.47 -11.77 6.13
C ASP A 475 6.02 -11.69 6.63
N CYS A 476 5.79 -11.14 7.83
CA CYS A 476 4.49 -11.12 8.52
C CYS A 476 3.83 -12.51 8.73
N ARG A 477 4.56 -13.61 8.46
CA ARG A 477 4.04 -14.99 8.42
C ARG A 477 4.81 -15.94 9.33
N PHE A 478 6.12 -15.74 9.46
CA PHE A 478 7.00 -16.67 10.18
C PHE A 478 7.52 -16.02 11.46
N LEU A 479 7.33 -16.68 12.59
CA LEU A 479 7.97 -16.31 13.83
C LEU A 479 9.30 -17.05 13.95
N VAL A 480 10.39 -16.34 13.69
CA VAL A 480 11.74 -16.89 13.84
C VAL A 480 12.18 -16.70 15.28
N THR A 481 12.40 -17.80 15.99
CA THR A 481 12.82 -17.80 17.39
C THR A 481 14.28 -18.23 17.48
N ILE A 482 15.13 -17.36 18.03
CA ILE A 482 16.55 -17.58 18.20
C ILE A 482 16.83 -17.62 19.70
N ASP A 483 17.24 -18.78 20.19
CA ASP A 483 17.72 -18.95 21.56
C ASP A 483 19.16 -18.41 21.62
N ILE A 484 19.35 -17.29 22.33
CA ILE A 484 20.62 -16.57 22.38
C ILE A 484 21.66 -17.38 23.15
N ASP A 485 21.25 -18.17 24.13
CA ASP A 485 22.17 -18.96 24.96
C ASP A 485 22.72 -20.18 24.24
N ARG A 486 22.06 -20.61 23.17
CA ARG A 486 22.49 -21.73 22.33
C ARG A 486 23.36 -21.29 21.15
N ILE A 487 23.72 -20.01 21.05
CA ILE A 487 24.65 -19.54 20.03
C ILE A 487 26.09 -19.93 20.45
N PRO A 488 26.85 -20.66 19.61
CA PRO A 488 28.24 -21.03 19.87
C PRO A 488 29.15 -19.81 20.02
N GLN A 489 30.15 -19.93 20.90
CA GLN A 489 31.04 -18.81 21.25
C GLN A 489 31.80 -18.25 20.05
N ASP A 490 32.22 -19.10 19.11
CA ASP A 490 32.94 -18.68 17.90
C ASP A 490 32.11 -17.70 17.04
N ILE A 491 30.79 -17.91 16.99
CA ILE A 491 29.86 -17.03 16.24
C ILE A 491 29.60 -15.75 17.01
N VAL A 492 29.52 -15.82 18.35
CA VAL A 492 29.41 -14.64 19.22
C VAL A 492 30.59 -13.71 19.01
N ASP A 493 31.81 -14.24 19.04
CA ASP A 493 33.03 -13.46 18.86
C ASP A 493 33.06 -12.77 17.48
N VAL A 494 32.64 -13.48 16.43
CA VAL A 494 32.55 -12.94 15.07
C VAL A 494 31.52 -11.81 14.94
N ILE A 495 30.36 -11.92 15.59
CA ILE A 495 29.30 -10.91 15.59
C ILE A 495 29.73 -9.66 16.40
N LEU A 496 30.41 -9.86 17.52
CA LEU A 496 30.91 -8.80 18.39
C LEU A 496 32.08 -8.02 17.75
N GLN A 497 32.94 -8.70 16.99
CA GLN A 497 34.01 -8.06 16.22
C GLN A 497 33.51 -7.15 15.08
N GLY A 498 32.22 -7.22 14.72
CA GLY A 498 31.59 -6.37 13.71
C GLY A 498 31.98 -6.69 12.26
N ARG A 499 32.68 -7.82 12.03
CA ARG A 499 33.13 -8.23 10.70
C ARG A 499 32.05 -8.93 9.87
N TYR A 500 30.96 -9.38 10.49
CA TYR A 500 29.87 -10.08 9.82
C TYR A 500 28.50 -9.60 10.30
N ASN A 501 27.55 -9.58 9.36
CA ASN A 501 26.16 -9.22 9.55
C ASN A 501 25.26 -10.46 9.40
N LEU A 502 24.28 -10.56 10.29
CA LEU A 502 23.23 -11.58 10.29
C LEU A 502 22.00 -11.11 9.53
N TRP A 503 21.57 -11.92 8.57
CA TRP A 503 20.41 -11.67 7.73
C TRP A 503 19.44 -12.84 7.74
N ILE A 504 18.14 -12.54 7.74
CA ILE A 504 17.07 -13.50 7.44
C ILE A 504 16.59 -13.24 6.01
N HIS A 505 16.73 -14.23 5.13
CA HIS A 505 16.29 -14.14 3.73
C HIS A 505 15.53 -15.38 3.24
N ALA A 506 14.83 -15.26 2.10
CA ALA A 506 14.11 -16.38 1.48
C ALA A 506 15.08 -17.41 0.87
N HIS A 507 14.83 -18.71 1.07
CA HIS A 507 15.67 -19.84 0.59
C HIS A 507 14.95 -20.84 -0.33
N SER A 508 13.75 -20.54 -0.80
CA SER A 508 13.02 -21.43 -1.72
C SER A 508 12.03 -20.66 -2.58
N ARG A 509 11.45 -21.33 -3.59
CA ARG A 509 10.32 -20.78 -4.37
C ARG A 509 9.08 -20.44 -3.51
N TRP A 510 9.01 -21.01 -2.31
CA TRP A 510 7.95 -20.76 -1.33
C TRP A 510 8.31 -19.71 -0.29
N HIS A 511 9.51 -19.14 -0.40
CA HIS A 511 10.02 -18.11 0.49
C HIS A 511 10.14 -18.61 1.93
N TRP A 512 10.84 -19.73 2.13
CA TRP A 512 11.17 -20.21 3.46
C TRP A 512 12.28 -19.35 4.10
N PRO A 513 12.20 -18.96 5.39
CA PRO A 513 13.24 -18.18 6.03
C PRO A 513 14.54 -18.98 6.19
N LYS A 514 15.67 -18.35 5.86
CA LYS A 514 17.01 -18.83 6.12
C LYS A 514 17.84 -17.72 6.77
N ILE A 515 18.61 -18.09 7.77
CA ILE A 515 19.53 -17.18 8.46
C ILE A 515 20.93 -17.38 7.88
N THR A 516 21.59 -16.30 7.51
CA THR A 516 22.96 -16.31 6.95
C THR A 516 23.83 -15.24 7.57
N LEU A 517 25.13 -15.56 7.73
CA LEU A 517 26.19 -14.63 8.07
C LEU A 517 26.85 -14.10 6.79
N LEU A 518 26.96 -12.78 6.65
CA LEU A 518 27.58 -12.08 5.51
C LEU A 518 28.70 -11.18 6.00
N HIS A 519 29.84 -11.12 5.30
CA HIS A 519 30.93 -10.21 5.65
C HIS A 519 30.48 -8.73 5.58
N ALA A 520 30.90 -7.91 6.53
CA ALA A 520 30.68 -6.46 6.55
C ALA A 520 31.37 -5.84 5.33
N GLY A 521 30.59 -5.47 4.30
CA GLY A 521 31.08 -4.98 3.00
C GLY A 521 30.86 -5.92 1.81
N GLY A 522 30.35 -7.14 2.02
CA GLY A 522 29.89 -8.01 0.94
C GLY A 522 28.56 -7.54 0.35
N ASP A 523 28.34 -7.81 -0.94
CA ASP A 523 27.06 -7.53 -1.61
C ASP A 523 25.93 -8.33 -0.91
N PRO A 524 24.93 -7.65 -0.31
CA PRO A 524 23.82 -8.30 0.39
C PRO A 524 22.90 -9.11 -0.54
N THR A 525 23.17 -9.14 -1.85
CA THR A 525 22.49 -9.99 -2.83
C THR A 525 23.22 -11.30 -3.11
N LYS A 526 24.51 -11.43 -2.74
CA LYS A 526 25.34 -12.62 -2.95
C LYS A 526 25.56 -13.37 -1.64
N PHE A 527 24.59 -14.22 -1.28
CA PHE A 527 24.69 -15.09 -0.11
C PHE A 527 25.60 -16.29 -0.41
N ARG A 528 26.67 -16.50 0.37
CA ARG A 528 27.44 -17.75 0.31
C ARG A 528 26.67 -18.85 1.03
N THR A 529 26.38 -19.94 0.33
CA THR A 529 25.56 -21.05 0.82
C THR A 529 26.31 -21.85 1.88
N LEU A 530 25.81 -21.83 3.11
CA LEU A 530 26.08 -22.84 4.12
C LEU A 530 24.99 -23.92 4.04
N HIS A 531 25.39 -25.19 4.09
CA HIS A 531 24.47 -26.33 4.07
C HIS A 531 23.64 -26.35 5.35
N THR A 532 22.32 -26.44 5.20
CA THR A 532 21.36 -26.61 6.30
C THR A 532 20.84 -28.03 6.30
N THR A 533 21.04 -28.77 7.39
CA THR A 533 20.41 -30.08 7.62
C THR A 533 19.13 -29.90 8.41
N LEU A 534 17.99 -30.15 7.76
CA LEU A 534 16.67 -30.00 8.36
C LEU A 534 16.25 -31.30 9.05
N HIS A 535 15.76 -31.22 10.29
CA HIS A 535 15.03 -32.32 10.93
C HIS A 535 13.52 -32.04 10.83
N VAL A 536 12.83 -32.79 9.98
CA VAL A 536 11.37 -32.76 9.84
C VAL A 536 10.77 -33.72 10.88
N PRO A 537 9.76 -33.33 11.69
CA PRO A 537 9.07 -34.27 12.57
C PRO A 537 8.31 -35.33 11.74
N GLU A 538 8.39 -36.61 12.13
CA GLU A 538 7.90 -37.78 11.37
C GLU A 538 6.39 -37.87 11.13
N LYS A 539 5.57 -36.92 11.60
CA LYS A 539 4.10 -37.05 11.55
C LYS A 539 3.47 -36.20 10.45
N GLY A 540 3.12 -36.85 9.34
CA GLY A 540 1.95 -36.51 8.54
C GLY A 540 2.18 -35.79 7.22
N LEU A 541 3.41 -35.53 6.82
CA LEU A 541 3.71 -35.08 5.45
C LEU A 541 3.75 -36.28 4.52
N ILE A 542 3.14 -36.14 3.34
CA ILE A 542 3.60 -36.91 2.17
C ILE A 542 5.12 -36.76 2.16
N PRO A 543 5.91 -37.85 2.08
CA PRO A 543 7.36 -37.75 2.04
C PRO A 543 7.74 -37.06 0.72
N LEU A 544 7.74 -35.73 0.73
CA LEU A 544 8.41 -34.91 -0.26
C LEU A 544 9.89 -35.03 0.09
N ASP A 545 10.44 -36.19 -0.25
CA ASP A 545 11.77 -36.64 0.06
C ASP A 545 12.82 -35.67 -0.49
N ARG A 546 14.05 -35.79 0.04
CA ARG A 546 15.22 -34.92 -0.21
C ARG A 546 15.55 -34.63 -1.68
N ASP A 547 14.98 -35.38 -2.62
CA ASP A 547 15.29 -35.33 -4.06
C ASP A 547 14.38 -34.43 -4.93
N ILE A 548 13.49 -33.62 -4.33
CA ILE A 548 12.77 -32.58 -5.08
C ILE A 548 13.58 -31.28 -5.20
N MET A 549 14.77 -31.21 -4.58
CA MET A 549 15.71 -30.09 -4.78
C MET A 549 16.61 -30.25 -6.03
N THR A 550 16.57 -31.38 -6.75
CA THR A 550 17.63 -31.73 -7.74
C THR A 550 17.14 -32.15 -9.14
N ALA A 551 15.87 -31.95 -9.52
CA ALA A 551 15.42 -32.37 -10.87
C ALA A 551 14.60 -31.30 -11.62
N TRP A 552 15.26 -30.56 -12.51
CA TRP A 552 14.64 -29.67 -13.51
C TRP A 552 15.33 -29.81 -14.88
N PRO A 553 14.61 -29.93 -16.01
CA PRO A 553 15.16 -29.73 -17.36
C PRO A 553 14.91 -28.30 -17.90
N PRO A 554 15.78 -27.76 -18.78
CA PRO A 554 15.86 -26.33 -19.06
C PRO A 554 14.81 -25.87 -20.08
N ALA A 555 13.95 -24.92 -19.70
CA ALA A 555 13.26 -24.07 -20.65
C ALA A 555 12.86 -22.75 -19.99
N TYR A 556 13.51 -21.66 -20.42
CA TYR A 556 13.34 -20.25 -20.00
C TYR A 556 14.14 -19.74 -18.77
N SER A 557 15.45 -19.93 -18.81
CA SER A 557 16.43 -18.85 -18.55
C SER A 557 17.71 -19.15 -19.32
N ARG A 558 18.01 -18.36 -20.36
CA ARG A 558 19.42 -18.20 -20.76
C ARG A 558 20.04 -17.29 -19.71
N ASP A 559 21.24 -17.65 -19.26
CA ASP A 559 22.09 -16.99 -18.25
C ASP A 559 22.02 -17.53 -16.82
N VAL A 560 22.00 -18.85 -16.65
CA VAL A 560 22.79 -19.55 -15.61
C VAL A 560 23.14 -20.94 -16.17
N GLU A 561 24.36 -21.11 -16.69
CA GLU A 561 24.90 -22.45 -16.92
C GLU A 561 25.17 -23.10 -15.56
N GLU A 562 24.48 -24.20 -15.30
CA GLU A 562 24.81 -25.15 -14.25
C GLU A 562 26.16 -25.82 -14.58
N SER A 563 27.18 -25.58 -13.75
CA SER A 563 28.22 -26.58 -13.52
C SER A 563 27.73 -27.49 -12.38
N VAL A 564 26.98 -28.53 -12.74
CA VAL A 564 26.86 -29.74 -11.90
C VAL A 564 28.18 -30.49 -12.06
N ASP A 565 29.17 -30.13 -11.24
CA ASP A 565 30.31 -30.99 -10.99
C ASP A 565 30.06 -31.75 -9.70
N THR A 566 29.89 -33.05 -9.88
CA THR A 566 29.95 -34.07 -8.84
C THR A 566 31.36 -34.07 -8.26
N ILE A 567 31.66 -33.21 -7.29
CA ILE A 567 32.96 -33.21 -6.62
C ILE A 567 32.96 -34.38 -5.62
N ARG A 568 33.65 -35.46 -6.02
CA ARG A 568 34.23 -36.43 -5.09
C ARG A 568 35.01 -35.68 -4.03
N VAL A 569 34.68 -35.93 -2.77
CA VAL A 569 35.42 -35.45 -1.60
C VAL A 569 36.76 -36.17 -1.58
N ASP A 570 37.80 -35.54 -2.12
CA ASP A 570 39.16 -35.85 -1.70
C ASP A 570 39.45 -35.06 -0.42
N ASN A 571 39.58 -35.83 0.67
CA ASN A 571 40.02 -35.42 1.99
C ASN A 571 41.26 -34.52 1.92
N GLN A 572 41.17 -33.23 2.28
CA GLN A 572 42.33 -32.49 2.83
C GLN A 572 42.06 -31.07 3.39
N TRP A 573 41.00 -30.80 4.15
CA TRP A 573 40.98 -29.60 5.02
C TRP A 573 40.24 -29.92 6.34
N PRO A 574 40.76 -29.54 7.52
CA PRO A 574 40.06 -29.78 8.78
C PRO A 574 38.92 -28.76 8.90
N SER A 575 37.71 -29.13 8.50
CA SER A 575 36.48 -28.37 8.75
C SER A 575 36.04 -28.58 10.20
N MET A 576 35.92 -27.49 10.97
CA MET A 576 35.24 -27.52 12.27
C MET A 576 33.74 -27.27 12.05
N ASP A 577 32.90 -28.23 12.44
CA ASP A 577 31.45 -28.11 12.39
C ASP A 577 30.94 -27.24 13.55
N VAL A 578 30.37 -26.08 13.25
CA VAL A 578 29.73 -25.23 14.29
C VAL A 578 28.20 -25.37 14.19
N LEU A 579 27.60 -25.97 15.21
CA LEU A 579 26.17 -26.25 15.33
C LEU A 579 25.44 -25.06 15.96
N VAL A 580 24.61 -24.33 15.22
CA VAL A 580 23.66 -23.36 15.80
C VAL A 580 22.26 -23.95 15.73
N ARG A 581 21.67 -24.24 16.89
CA ARG A 581 20.30 -24.76 16.96
C ARG A 581 19.31 -23.60 16.88
N VAL A 582 18.74 -23.36 15.69
CA VAL A 582 17.69 -22.34 15.50
C VAL A 582 16.33 -23.03 15.48
N THR A 583 15.40 -22.57 16.31
CA THR A 583 14.05 -23.14 16.31
C THR A 583 13.15 -22.24 15.51
N ILE A 584 12.81 -22.63 14.28
CA ILE A 584 11.86 -21.88 13.46
C ILE A 584 10.47 -22.40 13.84
N LYS A 585 9.80 -21.70 14.76
CA LYS A 585 8.38 -21.95 15.00
C LYS A 585 7.60 -21.35 13.84
N ALA A 586 7.35 -22.14 12.79
CA ALA A 586 6.31 -21.82 11.85
C ALA A 586 4.96 -22.07 12.56
N ALA A 587 4.60 -21.15 13.46
CA ALA A 587 3.25 -21.12 13.95
C ALA A 587 2.37 -20.98 12.71
N SER A 588 1.66 -22.04 12.32
CA SER A 588 0.67 -21.88 11.27
C SER A 588 -0.26 -20.82 11.83
N ILE A 589 -0.32 -19.67 11.15
CA ILE A 589 -1.16 -18.56 11.63
C ILE A 589 -2.63 -19.03 11.70
N ILE A 590 -2.98 -20.11 11.01
CA ILE A 590 -4.22 -20.89 11.14
C ILE A 590 -4.39 -21.49 12.56
N GLY A 591 -3.36 -22.10 13.13
CA GLY A 591 -3.38 -22.61 14.51
C GLY A 591 -3.41 -21.53 15.59
N LEU A 592 -2.77 -20.39 15.34
CA LEU A 592 -2.92 -19.19 16.17
C LEU A 592 -4.32 -18.58 16.02
N LEU A 593 -5.01 -18.83 14.92
CA LEU A 593 -6.20 -18.09 14.59
C LEU A 593 -7.42 -18.54 15.36
N ASP A 594 -7.74 -19.84 15.45
CA ASP A 594 -8.90 -20.27 16.27
C ASP A 594 -8.84 -21.69 16.86
N ARG A 595 -7.85 -22.55 16.57
CA ARG A 595 -7.62 -23.84 17.28
C ARG A 595 -6.36 -24.57 16.79
N GLY A 596 -5.26 -24.47 17.55
CA GLY A 596 -4.29 -25.54 17.80
C GLY A 596 -3.63 -26.29 16.63
N PHE A 597 -3.00 -25.58 15.68
CA PHE A 597 -1.98 -26.17 14.79
C PHE A 597 -0.68 -25.34 14.87
N GLU A 598 0.11 -25.58 15.91
CA GLU A 598 1.51 -25.16 15.96
C GLU A 598 2.35 -26.26 15.32
N GLU A 599 2.87 -26.02 14.11
CA GLU A 599 3.93 -26.87 13.58
C GLU A 599 5.27 -26.29 14.05
N GLU A 600 5.89 -26.97 15.00
CA GLU A 600 7.21 -26.59 15.49
C GLU A 600 8.29 -27.27 14.64
N TRP A 601 9.09 -26.46 13.94
CA TRP A 601 10.17 -26.94 13.10
C TRP A 601 11.51 -26.61 13.74
N GLN A 602 12.30 -27.63 14.07
CA GLN A 602 13.66 -27.43 14.55
C GLN A 602 14.62 -27.42 13.35
N VAL A 603 15.26 -26.28 13.11
CA VAL A 603 16.23 -26.11 12.02
C VAL A 603 17.63 -25.97 12.61
N THR A 604 18.41 -27.03 12.53
CA THR A 604 19.82 -26.96 12.96
C THR A 604 20.63 -26.34 11.82
N LEU A 605 21.19 -25.16 12.06
CA LEU A 605 22.12 -24.51 11.13
C LEU A 605 23.52 -25.09 11.38
N VAL A 606 24.18 -25.54 10.32
CA VAL A 606 25.61 -25.91 10.35
C VAL A 606 26.37 -24.81 9.63
N ALA A 607 27.28 -24.14 10.33
CA ALA A 607 28.13 -23.11 9.75
C ALA A 607 29.56 -23.64 9.60
N TYR A 608 30.12 -23.47 8.40
CA TYR A 608 31.53 -23.73 8.10
C TYR A 608 32.26 -22.38 8.14
N LEU A 609 33.06 -22.16 9.17
CA LEU A 609 33.98 -21.02 9.24
C LEU A 609 35.29 -21.41 8.55
N PRO A 610 35.78 -20.65 7.55
CA PRO A 610 37.14 -20.81 7.10
C PRO A 610 38.08 -20.41 8.24
N MET A 611 39.05 -21.26 8.60
CA MET A 611 40.10 -20.86 9.54
C MET A 611 40.85 -19.64 9.01
N ALA A 612 41.15 -18.71 9.91
CA ALA A 612 41.81 -17.45 9.63
C ALA A 612 43.19 -17.67 8.98
N ASP A 613 43.42 -17.04 7.82
CA ASP A 613 44.76 -16.89 7.26
C ASP A 613 45.59 -15.97 8.18
N ALA A 614 46.55 -16.58 8.88
CA ALA A 614 47.46 -15.93 9.81
C ALA A 614 48.61 -15.14 9.12
N ASN A 615 48.53 -14.84 7.83
CA ASN A 615 49.62 -14.17 7.11
C ASN A 615 49.09 -13.25 5.99
N ALA A 616 48.83 -11.98 6.30
CA ALA A 616 48.83 -10.91 5.29
C ALA A 616 49.01 -9.53 5.95
N ALA A 617 50.22 -9.27 6.44
CA ALA A 617 50.69 -7.90 6.61
C ALA A 617 51.10 -7.36 5.23
N ALA A 618 50.24 -6.54 4.59
CA ALA A 618 50.61 -5.51 3.60
C ALA A 618 49.37 -4.69 3.19
N PRO A 619 49.48 -3.37 3.03
CA PRO A 619 48.36 -2.52 2.64
C PRO A 619 48.12 -2.56 1.12
N ASN A 620 46.85 -2.50 0.75
CA ASN A 620 46.32 -2.06 -0.56
C ASN A 620 46.72 -2.87 -1.81
N ALA A 621 45.81 -3.76 -2.22
CA ALA A 621 45.51 -3.96 -3.65
C ALA A 621 44.04 -4.39 -3.81
N PRO A 622 43.25 -3.80 -4.73
CA PRO A 622 41.85 -4.16 -4.93
C PRO A 622 41.74 -5.53 -5.60
N SER A 623 41.00 -6.45 -4.96
CA SER A 623 40.78 -7.82 -5.45
C SER A 623 39.96 -7.83 -6.74
N SER A 624 40.47 -8.60 -7.69
CA SER A 624 40.01 -8.77 -9.07
C SER A 624 38.64 -9.45 -9.20
N LEU A 625 37.78 -8.84 -10.01
CA LEU A 625 36.63 -9.47 -10.64
C LEU A 625 37.10 -10.58 -11.60
N ARG A 626 36.65 -11.82 -11.39
CA ARG A 626 36.75 -12.90 -12.39
C ARG A 626 35.63 -12.72 -13.41
N TYR A 627 36.00 -12.57 -14.69
CA TYR A 627 35.10 -12.63 -15.84
C TYR A 627 35.38 -13.91 -16.66
N PRO A 628 34.37 -14.53 -17.28
CA PRO A 628 34.57 -15.65 -18.17
C PRO A 628 35.00 -15.20 -19.58
N TYR A 629 35.96 -15.94 -20.13
CA TYR A 629 36.44 -16.02 -21.52
C TYR A 629 36.97 -14.76 -22.24
N PHE A 630 38.18 -14.93 -22.79
CA PHE A 630 38.87 -13.97 -23.66
C PHE A 630 38.03 -13.67 -24.92
N SER A 631 37.58 -12.42 -25.02
CA SER A 631 37.09 -11.75 -26.23
C SER A 631 37.92 -10.48 -26.41
N ALA A 632 38.26 -10.10 -27.65
CA ALA A 632 39.08 -8.92 -27.95
C ALA A 632 38.53 -7.59 -27.40
N PHE A 633 37.27 -7.58 -26.93
CA PHE A 633 36.60 -6.43 -26.33
C PHE A 633 36.48 -6.49 -24.79
N SER A 634 36.95 -7.57 -24.14
CA SER A 634 36.88 -7.80 -22.68
C SER A 634 37.42 -6.66 -21.79
N PRO A 635 38.51 -5.93 -22.14
CA PRO A 635 38.99 -4.80 -21.34
C PRO A 635 37.97 -3.65 -21.25
N PHE A 636 37.22 -3.41 -22.32
CA PHE A 636 36.22 -2.32 -22.39
C PHE A 636 34.98 -2.64 -21.56
N PHE A 637 34.49 -3.88 -21.61
CA PHE A 637 33.34 -4.31 -20.80
C PHE A 637 33.66 -4.28 -19.30
N ASN A 638 34.86 -4.72 -18.89
CA ASN A 638 35.27 -4.67 -17.48
C ASN A 638 35.43 -3.23 -16.96
N ALA A 639 35.88 -2.31 -17.80
CA ALA A 639 35.96 -0.88 -17.47
C ALA A 639 34.56 -0.25 -17.40
N TYR A 640 33.66 -0.62 -18.32
CA TYR A 640 32.27 -0.20 -18.33
C TYR A 640 31.53 -0.67 -17.08
N ASP A 641 31.65 -1.93 -16.68
CA ASP A 641 30.96 -2.49 -15.51
C ASP A 641 31.43 -1.82 -14.21
N ARG A 642 32.74 -1.56 -14.07
CA ARG A 642 33.28 -0.79 -12.94
C ARG A 642 32.76 0.65 -12.94
N PHE A 643 32.71 1.28 -14.11
CA PHE A 643 32.18 2.63 -14.25
C PHE A 643 30.67 2.68 -13.96
N ALA A 644 29.90 1.68 -14.40
CA ALA A 644 28.47 1.56 -14.15
C ALA A 644 28.17 1.34 -12.66
N LEU A 645 28.97 0.50 -11.97
CA LEU A 645 28.87 0.32 -10.52
C LEU A 645 29.18 1.62 -9.76
N TRP A 646 30.31 2.26 -10.06
CA TRP A 646 30.67 3.56 -9.47
C TRP A 646 29.59 4.63 -9.71
N ARG A 647 29.02 4.65 -10.92
CA ARG A 647 27.94 5.54 -11.31
C ARG A 647 26.63 5.24 -10.56
N SER A 648 26.35 3.96 -10.29
CA SER A 648 25.18 3.54 -9.51
C SER A 648 25.28 3.94 -8.03
N ASP A 649 26.50 3.94 -7.46
CA ASP A 649 26.75 4.35 -6.08
C ASP A 649 26.47 5.85 -5.85
N LEU A 650 26.62 6.69 -6.88
CA LEU A 650 26.31 8.12 -6.81
C LEU A 650 24.81 8.39 -6.60
N GLY A 651 23.93 7.43 -6.93
CA GLY A 651 22.49 7.52 -6.70
C GLY A 651 21.84 8.75 -7.36
N LEU A 652 22.30 9.10 -8.57
CA LEU A 652 21.85 10.28 -9.30
C LEU A 652 20.44 10.08 -9.88
N PRO A 653 19.58 11.11 -9.86
CA PRO A 653 18.24 11.03 -10.44
C PRO A 653 18.28 11.15 -11.97
N ALA A 654 17.30 10.57 -12.65
CA ALA A 654 17.09 10.79 -14.08
C ALA A 654 16.66 12.26 -14.34
N PRO A 655 17.33 13.01 -15.24
CA PRO A 655 17.09 14.44 -15.42
C PRO A 655 15.77 14.79 -16.15
N GLY A 656 15.13 13.79 -16.77
CA GLY A 656 14.05 13.95 -17.74
C GLY A 656 14.57 14.13 -19.16
N THR A 657 13.66 14.28 -20.13
CA THR A 657 14.04 14.50 -21.53
C THR A 657 14.32 15.98 -21.81
N VAL A 658 15.09 16.26 -22.87
CA VAL A 658 15.45 17.62 -23.27
C VAL A 658 14.21 18.45 -23.67
N GLU A 659 13.22 17.83 -24.29
CA GLU A 659 11.97 18.51 -24.67
C GLU A 659 11.17 18.94 -23.44
N ASN A 660 11.29 18.18 -22.36
CA ASN A 660 10.62 18.45 -21.10
C ASN A 660 11.41 19.41 -20.21
N LEU A 661 12.57 19.92 -20.64
CA LEU A 661 13.40 20.84 -19.86
C LEU A 661 12.61 22.08 -19.42
N GLN A 662 11.81 22.65 -20.32
CA GLN A 662 11.01 23.85 -20.09
C GLN A 662 9.52 23.52 -19.90
N LYS A 663 9.17 22.26 -19.62
CA LYS A 663 7.76 21.83 -19.57
C LYS A 663 6.99 22.60 -18.50
N GLU A 664 7.54 22.72 -17.30
CA GLU A 664 6.92 23.38 -16.17
C GLU A 664 6.65 24.86 -16.50
N THR A 665 7.68 25.58 -16.97
CA THR A 665 7.58 26.97 -17.45
C THR A 665 6.55 27.12 -18.58
N LYS A 666 6.61 26.32 -19.65
CA LYS A 666 5.66 26.39 -20.78
C LYS A 666 4.24 26.03 -20.36
N SER A 667 4.10 25.16 -19.36
CA SER A 667 2.80 24.79 -18.81
C SER A 667 2.23 25.84 -17.86
N THR A 668 2.99 26.84 -17.43
CA THR A 668 2.52 27.98 -16.63
C THR A 668 2.11 29.15 -17.52
N HIS A 669 2.91 29.42 -18.56
CA HIS A 669 2.66 30.44 -19.57
C HIS A 669 1.44 30.15 -20.45
N LEU A 670 0.94 31.19 -21.12
CA LEU A 670 -0.26 31.19 -21.94
C LEU A 670 -0.01 30.91 -23.42
N ASN A 671 1.24 30.95 -23.90
CA ASN A 671 1.55 30.88 -25.33
C ASN A 671 0.95 29.66 -26.06
N ASN A 672 0.78 28.52 -25.37
CA ASN A 672 0.17 27.32 -25.95
C ASN A 672 -1.36 27.21 -25.76
N PHE A 673 -1.94 28.08 -24.93
CA PHE A 673 -3.34 28.00 -24.51
C PHE A 673 -4.18 29.19 -24.94
N ILE A 674 -3.56 30.34 -25.22
CA ILE A 674 -4.24 31.55 -25.66
C ILE A 674 -4.81 31.35 -27.06
N PHE A 675 -6.01 31.87 -27.28
CA PHE A 675 -6.69 31.86 -28.57
C PHE A 675 -7.52 33.14 -28.72
N ASP A 676 -7.86 33.47 -29.96
CA ASP A 676 -8.73 34.60 -30.32
C ASP A 676 -9.94 34.12 -31.11
N GLY A 677 -11.06 34.84 -31.00
CA GLY A 677 -12.33 34.44 -31.61
C GLY A 677 -13.10 33.39 -30.80
N ALA A 678 -14.04 32.72 -31.45
CA ALA A 678 -14.86 31.68 -30.85
C ALA A 678 -14.24 30.28 -31.06
N ARG A 679 -14.12 29.50 -29.98
CA ARG A 679 -13.62 28.11 -30.02
C ARG A 679 -14.59 27.14 -29.34
N ALA A 680 -14.91 26.02 -29.99
CA ALA A 680 -15.70 24.96 -29.35
C ALA A 680 -15.01 23.61 -29.54
N ASP A 681 -14.70 22.93 -28.44
CA ASP A 681 -14.11 21.59 -28.44
C ASP A 681 -15.12 20.59 -27.88
N LEU A 682 -15.52 19.62 -28.69
CA LEU A 682 -16.45 18.54 -28.36
C LEU A 682 -15.66 17.23 -28.30
N THR A 683 -15.36 16.74 -27.10
CA THR A 683 -14.66 15.48 -26.90
C THR A 683 -15.64 14.40 -26.46
N LYS A 684 -15.59 13.24 -27.13
CA LYS A 684 -16.34 12.05 -26.78
C LYS A 684 -15.40 10.90 -26.42
N SER A 685 -15.50 10.43 -25.19
CA SER A 685 -14.75 9.27 -24.70
C SER A 685 -15.56 7.99 -24.87
N PHE A 686 -14.98 6.98 -25.54
CA PHE A 686 -15.63 5.70 -25.84
C PHE A 686 -15.14 4.55 -24.95
N SER A 687 -13.87 4.57 -24.54
CA SER A 687 -13.26 3.54 -23.69
C SER A 687 -12.11 4.15 -22.89
N MET A 688 -11.88 3.67 -21.66
CA MET A 688 -10.77 4.10 -20.79
C MET A 688 -9.60 3.11 -20.76
N SER A 689 -9.82 1.83 -21.11
CA SER A 689 -8.77 0.81 -21.15
C SER A 689 -9.03 -0.24 -22.23
N PRO A 690 -8.42 -0.11 -23.43
CA PRO A 690 -7.53 0.97 -23.86
C PRO A 690 -8.28 2.31 -24.02
N LEU A 691 -7.60 3.43 -23.77
CA LEU A 691 -8.17 4.77 -23.91
C LEU A 691 -8.50 5.02 -25.38
N PHE A 692 -9.75 5.33 -25.70
CA PHE A 692 -10.17 5.75 -27.04
C PHE A 692 -11.12 6.95 -26.93
N GLN A 693 -10.72 8.06 -27.53
CA GLN A 693 -11.49 9.31 -27.52
C GLN A 693 -11.43 9.98 -28.90
N VAL A 694 -12.49 10.70 -29.23
CA VAL A 694 -12.62 11.47 -30.46
C VAL A 694 -12.96 12.91 -30.10
N THR A 695 -12.31 13.87 -30.74
CA THR A 695 -12.46 15.30 -30.49
C THR A 695 -12.83 16.01 -31.79
N HIS A 696 -13.86 16.84 -31.71
CA HIS A 696 -14.25 17.78 -32.76
C HIS A 696 -13.93 19.20 -32.29
N SER A 697 -13.00 19.86 -32.96
CA SER A 697 -12.56 21.22 -32.62
C SER A 697 -13.02 22.20 -33.68
N PHE A 698 -13.74 23.23 -33.27
CA PHE A 698 -14.25 24.31 -34.11
C PHE A 698 -13.57 25.62 -33.69
N ALA A 699 -12.98 26.33 -34.64
CA ALA A 699 -12.42 27.67 -34.45
C ALA A 699 -13.05 28.65 -35.45
N LEU A 700 -13.49 29.81 -34.98
CA LEU A 700 -14.23 30.82 -35.74
C LEU A 700 -13.77 32.23 -35.34
N GLY A 701 -13.66 33.15 -36.29
CA GLY A 701 -13.48 34.58 -35.99
C GLY A 701 -12.16 34.97 -35.33
N SER A 702 -11.13 34.13 -35.45
CA SER A 702 -9.75 34.52 -35.14
C SER A 702 -9.26 35.56 -36.15
N GLN A 703 -8.46 36.53 -35.70
CA GLN A 703 -7.78 37.49 -36.58
C GLN A 703 -6.52 36.90 -37.20
N THR A 704 -6.00 35.83 -36.60
CA THR A 704 -4.71 35.22 -36.96
C THR A 704 -4.84 33.93 -37.75
N ALA A 705 -5.93 33.20 -37.56
CA ALA A 705 -6.20 31.94 -38.25
C ALA A 705 -7.58 31.98 -38.93
N PRO A 706 -7.71 31.40 -40.14
CA PRO A 706 -9.02 31.24 -40.77
C PRO A 706 -9.91 30.32 -39.93
N PRO A 707 -11.24 30.44 -40.06
CA PRO A 707 -12.16 29.48 -39.49
C PRO A 707 -11.79 28.06 -39.89
N SER A 708 -11.73 27.14 -38.93
CA SER A 708 -11.32 25.77 -39.19
C SER A 708 -12.12 24.78 -38.36
N TYR A 709 -12.32 23.61 -38.96
CA TYR A 709 -12.83 22.42 -38.30
C TYR A 709 -11.74 21.35 -38.33
N ASN A 710 -11.42 20.80 -37.16
CA ASN A 710 -10.47 19.70 -37.00
C ASN A 710 -11.16 18.52 -36.31
N PHE A 711 -11.08 17.36 -36.94
CA PHE A 711 -11.53 16.09 -36.39
C PHE A 711 -10.33 15.25 -35.96
N GLY A 712 -10.24 14.95 -34.67
CA GLY A 712 -9.15 14.19 -34.08
C GLY A 712 -9.61 12.93 -33.36
N GLY A 713 -8.76 11.90 -33.35
CA GLY A 713 -8.93 10.69 -32.56
C GLY A 713 -7.65 10.33 -31.82
N ILE A 714 -7.77 9.88 -30.57
CA ILE A 714 -6.66 9.42 -29.74
C ILE A 714 -6.96 8.00 -29.28
N PHE A 715 -5.98 7.12 -29.45
CA PHE A 715 -5.97 5.75 -28.95
C PHE A 715 -4.72 5.53 -28.09
N ALA A 716 -4.87 5.08 -26.84
CA ALA A 716 -3.74 4.78 -25.98
C ALA A 716 -3.91 3.46 -25.23
N SER A 717 -2.82 2.69 -25.17
CA SER A 717 -2.65 1.44 -24.43
C SER A 717 -1.33 1.49 -23.65
N ASN A 718 -0.98 0.42 -22.94
CA ASN A 718 0.23 0.37 -22.10
C ASN A 718 1.55 0.56 -22.89
N LYS A 719 1.56 0.22 -24.18
CA LYS A 719 2.76 0.31 -25.05
C LYS A 719 2.61 1.24 -26.24
N VAL A 720 1.38 1.57 -26.63
CA VAL A 720 1.10 2.26 -27.89
C VAL A 720 0.27 3.49 -27.61
N PHE A 721 0.66 4.63 -28.17
CA PHE A 721 -0.13 5.86 -28.20
C PHE A 721 -0.26 6.31 -29.65
N MET A 722 -1.48 6.51 -30.12
CA MET A 722 -1.79 6.97 -31.47
C MET A 722 -2.69 8.19 -31.37
N GLN A 723 -2.38 9.22 -32.14
CA GLN A 723 -3.20 10.40 -32.30
C GLN A 723 -3.26 10.71 -33.79
N GLY A 724 -4.46 10.89 -34.33
CA GLY A 724 -4.68 11.31 -35.71
C GLY A 724 -5.64 12.50 -35.74
N GLY A 725 -5.43 13.43 -36.66
CA GLY A 725 -6.29 14.59 -36.87
C GLY A 725 -6.41 14.91 -38.35
N VAL A 726 -7.59 15.34 -38.78
CA VAL A 726 -7.88 15.79 -40.14
C VAL A 726 -8.57 17.14 -40.07
N ASP A 727 -7.98 18.13 -40.74
CA ASP A 727 -8.59 19.44 -40.92
C ASP A 727 -9.53 19.45 -42.12
N HIS A 728 -10.47 20.40 -42.14
CA HIS A 728 -11.41 20.62 -43.25
C HIS A 728 -10.77 20.81 -44.65
N ASP A 729 -9.52 21.31 -44.70
CA ASP A 729 -8.73 21.46 -45.94
C ASP A 729 -8.07 20.15 -46.41
N GLY A 730 -8.31 19.03 -45.71
CA GLY A 730 -7.71 17.73 -46.00
C GLY A 730 -6.29 17.55 -45.49
N ASN A 731 -5.78 18.49 -44.68
CA ASN A 731 -4.50 18.32 -43.99
C ASN A 731 -4.64 17.22 -42.92
N VAL A 732 -3.74 16.24 -42.94
CA VAL A 732 -3.74 15.11 -42.02
C VAL A 732 -2.53 15.21 -41.11
N SER A 733 -2.74 15.17 -39.80
CA SER A 733 -1.69 15.04 -38.80
C SER A 733 -1.81 13.70 -38.09
N GLY A 734 -0.67 13.06 -37.83
CA GLY A 734 -0.59 11.75 -37.20
C GLY A 734 0.60 11.67 -36.27
N ARG A 735 0.41 11.06 -35.11
CA ARG A 735 1.45 10.76 -34.14
C ARG A 735 1.28 9.33 -33.64
N TYR A 736 2.37 8.58 -33.65
CA TYR A 736 2.44 7.20 -33.21
C TYR A 736 3.63 7.04 -32.27
N ASN A 737 3.39 6.67 -31.01
CA ASN A 737 4.44 6.34 -30.05
C ASN A 737 4.36 4.85 -29.72
N TYR A 738 5.52 4.17 -29.74
CA TYR A 738 5.66 2.77 -29.34
C TYR A 738 6.74 2.64 -28.26
N GLY A 739 6.36 2.13 -27.09
CA GLY A 739 7.26 1.82 -26.00
C GLY A 739 7.80 0.39 -26.12
N TRP A 740 9.07 0.26 -26.52
CA TRP A 740 9.78 -1.02 -26.52
C TRP A 740 10.01 -1.52 -25.09
N THR A 741 10.41 -0.60 -24.22
CA THR A 741 10.55 -0.77 -22.77
C THR A 741 9.99 0.48 -22.08
N SER A 742 9.99 0.52 -20.73
CA SER A 742 9.64 1.74 -20.01
C SER A 742 10.64 2.88 -20.19
N ALA A 743 11.85 2.58 -20.67
CA ALA A 743 12.95 3.52 -20.87
C ALA A 743 13.14 3.92 -22.34
N ALA A 744 12.75 3.05 -23.28
CA ALA A 744 12.96 3.24 -24.72
C ALA A 744 11.64 3.41 -25.47
N VAL A 745 11.42 4.60 -26.04
CA VAL A 745 10.20 4.95 -26.79
C VAL A 745 10.56 5.47 -28.17
N THR A 746 9.97 4.89 -29.20
CA THR A 746 10.02 5.43 -30.57
C THR A 746 8.76 6.25 -30.82
N LYS A 747 8.91 7.47 -31.35
CA LYS A 747 7.80 8.35 -31.72
C LYS A 747 7.91 8.67 -33.21
N VAL A 748 6.82 8.56 -33.92
CA VAL A 748 6.69 8.92 -35.34
C VAL A 748 5.62 10.00 -35.41
N GLN A 749 5.93 11.12 -36.04
CA GLN A 749 4.99 12.20 -36.30
C GLN A 749 4.97 12.46 -37.81
N ALA A 750 3.79 12.59 -38.38
CA ALA A 750 3.60 12.89 -39.79
C ALA A 750 2.56 14.00 -39.92
N GLN A 751 2.86 15.01 -40.73
CA GLN A 751 1.94 16.05 -41.16
C GLN A 751 1.94 16.03 -42.69
N LEU A 752 0.78 15.73 -43.25
CA LEU A 752 0.54 15.68 -44.68
C LEU A 752 -0.39 16.82 -45.03
N SER A 753 0.08 17.72 -45.88
CA SER A 753 -0.71 18.82 -46.41
C SER A 753 -0.91 18.66 -47.90
N SER A 754 -2.01 19.21 -48.41
CA SER A 754 -2.26 19.33 -49.86
C SER A 754 -1.32 20.34 -50.54
N GLN A 755 -0.67 21.23 -49.78
CA GLN A 755 0.28 22.20 -50.30
C GLN A 755 1.66 21.57 -50.54
N ILE A 756 2.20 21.80 -51.74
CA ILE A 756 3.51 21.27 -52.16
C ILE A 756 4.60 21.80 -51.22
N GLY A 757 5.40 20.89 -50.65
CA GLY A 757 6.53 21.23 -49.77
C GLY A 757 6.20 21.35 -48.28
N HIS A 758 4.93 21.22 -47.88
CA HIS A 758 4.49 21.31 -46.49
C HIS A 758 4.35 19.95 -45.79
N ASN A 759 4.73 18.86 -46.46
CA ASN A 759 4.75 17.53 -45.87
C ASN A 759 5.95 17.39 -44.93
N MET A 760 5.70 16.90 -43.72
CA MET A 760 6.72 16.67 -42.72
C MET A 760 6.57 15.30 -42.09
N ILE A 761 7.65 14.53 -42.04
CA ILE A 761 7.75 13.28 -41.30
C ILE A 761 8.91 13.41 -40.32
N GLN A 762 8.63 13.20 -39.04
CA GLN A 762 9.59 13.20 -37.96
C GLN A 762 9.64 11.81 -37.30
N LEU A 763 10.84 11.26 -37.21
CA LEU A 763 11.16 10.04 -36.49
C LEU A 763 11.98 10.41 -35.26
N GLU A 764 11.58 9.94 -34.09
CA GLU A 764 12.24 10.23 -32.82
C GLU A 764 12.46 8.93 -32.04
N GLN A 765 13.67 8.76 -31.53
CA GLN A 765 14.03 7.69 -30.62
C GLN A 765 14.47 8.30 -29.28
N ASP A 766 13.73 7.99 -28.23
CA ASP A 766 13.95 8.48 -26.88
C ASP A 766 14.43 7.31 -26.00
N TYR A 767 15.54 7.49 -25.29
CA TYR A 767 16.11 6.52 -24.37
C TYR A 767 16.49 7.19 -23.05
N GLN A 768 15.78 6.82 -21.99
CA GLN A 768 16.02 7.31 -20.63
C GLN A 768 16.83 6.28 -19.83
N GLY A 769 18.08 6.63 -19.51
CA GLY A 769 18.92 5.88 -18.59
C GLY A 769 18.60 6.17 -17.12
N SER A 770 19.43 5.65 -16.22
CA SER A 770 19.30 5.88 -14.76
C SER A 770 19.50 7.35 -14.37
N ASP A 771 20.44 8.02 -15.03
CA ASP A 771 20.94 9.35 -14.67
C ASP A 771 21.26 10.21 -15.91
N PHE A 772 20.89 9.73 -17.10
CA PHE A 772 21.01 10.45 -18.36
C PHE A 772 19.81 10.21 -19.26
N SER A 773 19.59 11.09 -20.22
CA SER A 773 18.59 10.98 -21.28
C SER A 773 19.27 11.19 -22.62
N LEU A 774 18.98 10.31 -23.57
CA LEU A 774 19.44 10.39 -24.96
C LEU A 774 18.22 10.49 -25.87
N ASN A 775 18.21 11.45 -26.78
CA ASN A 775 17.16 11.61 -27.76
C ASN A 775 17.77 11.82 -29.15
N ALA A 776 17.26 11.11 -30.14
CA ALA A 776 17.65 11.25 -31.54
C ALA A 776 16.40 11.52 -32.38
N LYS A 777 16.38 12.61 -33.14
CA LYS A 777 15.30 12.97 -34.07
C LYS A 777 15.82 13.08 -35.48
N ALA A 778 15.04 12.63 -36.45
CA ALA A 778 15.24 12.86 -37.86
C ALA A 778 13.96 13.48 -38.43
N ILE A 779 14.06 14.63 -39.10
CA ILE A 779 12.94 15.34 -39.73
C ILE A 779 13.20 15.35 -41.24
N ASN A 780 12.24 14.86 -42.00
CA ASN A 780 12.29 14.67 -43.45
C ASN A 780 13.57 13.94 -43.94
N PRO A 781 13.90 12.76 -43.39
CA PRO A 781 15.07 12.01 -43.86
C PRO A 781 14.80 11.45 -45.27
N SER A 782 15.54 11.93 -46.27
CA SER A 782 15.54 11.35 -47.62
C SER A 782 16.62 10.27 -47.73
N PRO A 783 16.25 8.99 -47.97
CA PRO A 783 17.23 7.90 -48.08
C PRO A 783 18.04 7.95 -49.39
N THR A 784 17.61 8.71 -50.40
CA THR A 784 18.29 8.78 -51.71
C THR A 784 19.41 9.81 -51.73
N ASP A 785 19.16 10.99 -51.15
CA ASP A 785 20.06 12.14 -51.24
C ASP A 785 20.73 12.47 -49.89
N GLY A 786 20.34 11.77 -48.82
CA GLY A 786 20.82 12.02 -47.46
C GLY A 786 20.35 13.36 -46.87
N THR A 787 19.45 14.07 -47.56
CA THR A 787 18.90 15.34 -47.10
C THR A 787 17.97 15.14 -45.90
N GLY A 788 17.87 16.16 -45.05
CA GLY A 788 17.05 16.13 -43.84
C GLY A 788 17.71 16.85 -42.66
N ILE A 789 16.98 16.92 -41.55
CA ILE A 789 17.47 17.49 -40.30
C ILE A 789 17.61 16.38 -39.27
N TYR A 790 18.79 16.25 -38.69
CA TYR A 790 19.10 15.27 -37.66
C TYR A 790 19.45 16.01 -36.37
N VAL A 791 18.73 15.70 -35.30
CA VAL A 791 18.97 16.29 -33.98
C VAL A 791 19.37 15.19 -33.01
N GLY A 792 20.49 15.36 -32.33
CA GLY A 792 20.93 14.47 -31.26
C GLY A 792 21.08 15.26 -29.98
N SER A 793 20.37 14.89 -28.93
CA SER A 793 20.45 15.54 -27.63
C SER A 793 20.82 14.55 -26.53
N TYR A 794 21.68 15.02 -25.63
CA TYR A 794 22.17 14.25 -24.49
C TYR A 794 22.12 15.13 -23.25
N LEU A 795 21.47 14.64 -22.19
CA LEU A 795 21.33 15.34 -20.92
C LEU A 795 21.71 14.40 -19.78
N GLN A 796 22.63 14.80 -18.92
CA GLN A 796 23.13 13.98 -17.81
C GLN A 796 23.08 14.74 -16.49
N SER A 797 22.58 14.08 -15.46
CA SER A 797 22.69 14.55 -14.08
C SER A 797 24.14 14.43 -13.63
N LEU A 798 24.76 15.54 -13.24
CA LEU A 798 26.12 15.56 -12.66
C LEU A 798 26.07 15.51 -11.14
N THR A 799 25.05 16.12 -10.55
CA THR A 799 24.75 16.04 -9.13
C THR A 799 23.25 15.74 -8.96
N LYS A 800 22.79 15.61 -7.72
CA LYS A 800 21.35 15.40 -7.43
C LYS A 800 20.47 16.58 -7.85
N ASN A 801 21.09 17.75 -8.06
CA ASN A 801 20.39 19.01 -8.28
C ASN A 801 20.76 19.64 -9.63
N LEU A 802 21.91 19.31 -10.22
CA LEU A 802 22.40 19.87 -11.48
C LEU A 802 22.47 18.80 -12.56
N ALA A 803 21.84 19.09 -13.70
CA ALA A 803 22.00 18.32 -14.94
C ALA A 803 22.50 19.24 -16.06
N LEU A 804 23.48 18.76 -16.81
CA LEU A 804 24.05 19.45 -17.97
C LEU A 804 23.91 18.58 -19.21
N GLY A 805 23.74 19.22 -20.36
CA GLY A 805 23.53 18.52 -21.62
C GLY A 805 23.96 19.34 -22.82
N ALA A 806 23.94 18.70 -23.98
CA ALA A 806 24.16 19.34 -25.26
C ALA A 806 23.18 18.77 -26.30
N GLU A 807 22.78 19.62 -27.24
CA GLU A 807 21.96 19.26 -28.39
C GLU A 807 22.67 19.70 -29.67
N GLY A 808 22.94 18.75 -30.55
CA GLY A 808 23.51 19.00 -31.88
C GLY A 808 22.42 18.90 -32.93
N ILE A 809 22.29 19.93 -33.76
CA ILE A 809 21.37 19.98 -34.90
C ILE A 809 22.23 19.97 -36.17
N TYR A 810 22.15 18.89 -36.93
CA TYR A 810 22.79 18.72 -38.23
C TYR A 810 21.73 18.86 -39.33
N GLN A 811 21.81 19.92 -40.13
CA GLN A 811 20.88 20.19 -41.22
C GLN A 811 21.59 19.96 -42.56
N HIS A 812 20.98 19.13 -43.40
CA HIS A 812 21.40 18.91 -44.78
C HIS A 812 20.25 19.22 -45.74
N PRO A 813 19.93 20.50 -46.00
CA PRO A 813 18.75 20.88 -46.79
C PRO A 813 18.88 20.53 -48.27
N THR A 814 20.08 20.68 -48.85
CA THR A 814 20.37 20.43 -50.27
C THR A 814 21.70 19.68 -50.37
N PRO A 815 21.87 18.75 -51.34
CA PRO A 815 23.15 18.09 -51.58
C PRO A 815 24.29 19.11 -51.72
N GLY A 816 25.32 19.00 -50.87
CA GLY A 816 26.50 19.89 -50.86
C GLY A 816 26.52 21.00 -49.80
N VAL A 817 25.40 21.29 -49.11
CA VAL A 817 25.36 22.27 -48.01
C VAL A 817 24.98 21.57 -46.71
N SER A 818 25.88 21.59 -45.72
CA SER A 818 25.65 21.00 -44.39
C SER A 818 25.94 22.02 -43.30
N GLU A 819 25.00 22.19 -42.38
CA GLU A 819 25.16 23.08 -41.23
C GLU A 819 25.07 22.27 -39.94
N LEU A 820 25.99 22.53 -39.00
CA LEU A 820 25.97 21.95 -37.66
C LEU A 820 25.86 23.07 -36.64
N ALA A 821 24.77 23.07 -35.88
CA ALA A 821 24.58 23.96 -34.74
C ALA A 821 24.65 23.15 -33.44
N LEU A 822 25.40 23.65 -32.47
CA LEU A 822 25.50 23.05 -31.14
C LEU A 822 24.83 23.97 -30.11
N SER A 823 24.01 23.37 -29.27
CA SER A 823 23.32 24.03 -28.17
C SER A 823 23.74 23.40 -26.85
N TYR A 824 23.92 24.20 -25.80
CA TYR A 824 24.22 23.71 -24.44
C TYR A 824 23.01 23.90 -23.55
N LEU A 825 22.81 22.95 -22.64
CA LEU A 825 21.64 22.85 -21.76
C LEU A 825 22.08 22.74 -20.32
N ALA A 826 21.42 23.45 -19.43
CA ALA A 826 21.61 23.36 -17.98
C ALA A 826 20.25 23.34 -17.27
N LYS A 827 20.12 22.46 -16.28
CA LYS A 827 18.97 22.35 -15.40
C LYS A 827 19.44 22.32 -13.94
N LEU A 828 18.94 23.25 -13.14
CA LEU A 828 19.17 23.31 -11.71
C LEU A 828 17.85 23.14 -10.98
N THR A 829 17.78 22.15 -10.09
CA THR A 829 16.59 21.81 -9.30
C THR A 829 16.87 22.02 -7.82
N SER A 830 15.94 22.64 -7.10
CA SER A 830 16.00 22.79 -5.64
C SER A 830 16.03 21.45 -4.90
N THR A 831 16.67 21.38 -3.72
CA THR A 831 16.64 20.18 -2.85
C THR A 831 15.23 19.76 -2.47
N ASP A 832 14.35 20.73 -2.25
CA ASP A 832 12.96 20.50 -1.85
C ASP A 832 12.01 20.40 -3.06
N LYS A 833 12.56 20.44 -4.29
CA LYS A 833 11.82 20.48 -5.57
C LYS A 833 10.79 21.62 -5.68
N SER A 834 10.98 22.70 -4.92
CA SER A 834 10.11 23.89 -4.90
C SER A 834 10.31 24.80 -6.11
N TRP A 835 11.52 24.85 -6.68
CA TRP A 835 11.84 25.65 -7.85
C TRP A 835 12.80 24.92 -8.79
N ILE A 836 12.76 25.31 -10.07
CA ILE A 836 13.60 24.80 -11.16
C ILE A 836 14.08 25.99 -11.98
N ALA A 837 15.38 26.06 -12.23
CA ALA A 837 15.98 27.01 -13.15
C ALA A 837 16.58 26.26 -14.34
N THR A 838 16.34 26.74 -15.56
CA THR A 838 16.93 26.16 -16.76
C THR A 838 17.61 27.23 -17.60
N ALA A 839 18.68 26.87 -18.29
CA ALA A 839 19.35 27.75 -19.24
C ALA A 839 19.72 26.93 -20.47
N GLN A 840 19.47 27.50 -21.65
CA GLN A 840 19.90 26.94 -22.91
C GLN A 840 20.56 28.01 -23.77
N THR A 841 21.70 27.68 -24.36
CA THR A 841 22.38 28.53 -25.34
C THR A 841 22.33 27.81 -26.66
N GLN A 842 21.72 28.41 -27.68
CA GLN A 842 21.73 27.87 -29.03
C GLN A 842 22.88 28.48 -29.84
N GLY A 843 23.32 27.78 -30.88
CA GLY A 843 24.31 28.31 -31.83
C GLY A 843 23.86 29.68 -32.38
N LEU A 844 24.83 30.58 -32.60
CA LEU A 844 24.63 31.96 -33.07
C LEU A 844 24.11 32.99 -32.04
N GLY A 845 24.32 32.77 -30.74
CA GLY A 845 24.16 33.84 -29.74
C GLY A 845 22.73 34.03 -29.21
N VAL A 846 21.90 32.99 -29.27
CA VAL A 846 20.59 32.98 -28.60
C VAL A 846 20.73 32.31 -27.23
N LEU A 847 20.38 33.03 -26.17
CA LEU A 847 20.33 32.54 -24.79
C LEU A 847 18.87 32.56 -24.33
N GLN A 848 18.37 31.43 -23.83
CA GLN A 848 17.09 31.37 -23.15
C GLN A 848 17.28 30.86 -21.73
N ALA A 849 16.79 31.60 -20.74
CA ALA A 849 16.85 31.24 -19.33
C ALA A 849 15.44 31.26 -18.74
N THR A 850 15.05 30.18 -18.09
CA THR A 850 13.74 30.06 -17.44
C THR A 850 13.88 29.80 -15.95
N TYR A 851 12.92 30.29 -15.19
CA TYR A 851 12.78 30.04 -13.77
C TYR A 851 11.33 29.68 -13.48
N TRP A 852 11.10 28.58 -12.77
CA TRP A 852 9.79 28.13 -12.34
C TRP A 852 9.81 27.88 -10.85
N GLN A 853 8.75 28.30 -10.15
CA GLN A 853 8.62 28.12 -8.72
C GLN A 853 7.17 27.82 -8.32
N LYS A 854 7.01 26.80 -7.50
CA LYS A 854 5.73 26.46 -6.86
C LYS A 854 5.64 27.20 -5.52
N LEU A 855 4.74 28.19 -5.43
CA LEU A 855 4.53 28.98 -4.20
C LEU A 855 3.59 28.27 -3.22
N SER A 856 2.59 27.56 -3.74
CA SER A 856 1.67 26.73 -2.95
C SER A 856 1.17 25.56 -3.81
N GLU A 857 0.33 24.67 -3.25
CA GLU A 857 -0.30 23.61 -4.05
C GLU A 857 -1.20 24.14 -5.18
N LYS A 858 -1.68 25.39 -5.05
CA LYS A 858 -2.63 26.03 -5.98
C LYS A 858 -1.99 27.10 -6.86
N VAL A 859 -0.79 27.57 -6.55
CA VAL A 859 -0.19 28.74 -7.20
C VAL A 859 1.23 28.42 -7.66
N GLU A 860 1.46 28.64 -8.95
CA GLU A 860 2.75 28.47 -9.63
C GLU A 860 3.11 29.75 -10.36
N VAL A 861 4.40 30.11 -10.34
CA VAL A 861 4.94 31.28 -11.02
C VAL A 861 6.10 30.86 -11.90
N ALA A 862 6.20 31.47 -13.08
CA ALA A 862 7.28 31.24 -14.01
C ALA A 862 7.78 32.56 -14.60
N ALA A 863 9.08 32.61 -14.90
CA ALA A 863 9.71 33.66 -15.67
C ALA A 863 10.52 33.03 -16.81
N ASP A 864 10.48 33.66 -17.98
CA ASP A 864 11.22 33.28 -19.17
C ASP A 864 11.96 34.51 -19.70
N LEU A 865 13.25 34.37 -19.97
CA LEU A 865 14.09 35.40 -20.58
C LEU A 865 14.67 34.81 -21.87
N GLN A 866 14.27 35.39 -23.00
CA GLN A 866 14.81 35.05 -24.31
C GLN A 866 15.64 36.22 -24.83
N LEU A 867 16.93 35.99 -25.01
CA LEU A 867 17.91 36.97 -25.49
C LEU A 867 18.49 36.50 -26.83
N ILE A 868 18.39 37.33 -27.84
CA ILE A 868 18.94 37.12 -29.18
C ILE A 868 20.05 38.15 -29.36
N ALA A 869 21.31 37.70 -29.44
CA ALA A 869 22.49 38.55 -29.61
C ALA A 869 23.24 38.21 -30.91
N LEU A 870 22.57 38.41 -32.04
CA LEU A 870 23.17 38.28 -33.37
C LEU A 870 23.82 39.61 -33.80
N PRO A 871 24.86 39.61 -34.66
CA PRO A 871 25.45 40.84 -35.19
C PRO A 871 24.45 41.77 -35.88
N THR A 872 23.41 41.20 -36.50
CA THR A 872 22.36 41.92 -37.24
C THR A 872 21.12 42.26 -36.40
N ARG A 873 20.92 41.60 -35.25
CA ARG A 873 19.69 41.72 -34.43
C ARG A 873 19.99 41.48 -32.96
N ARG A 874 19.70 42.47 -32.12
CA ARG A 874 19.81 42.37 -30.65
C ARG A 874 18.46 42.66 -30.02
N GLU A 875 17.82 41.62 -29.49
CA GLU A 875 16.50 41.71 -28.85
C GLU A 875 16.49 40.88 -27.57
N ALA A 876 15.77 41.35 -26.56
CA ALA A 876 15.55 40.63 -25.31
C ALA A 876 14.06 40.73 -24.94
N ILE A 877 13.44 39.58 -24.74
CA ILE A 877 12.05 39.47 -24.32
C ILE A 877 12.04 38.76 -22.98
N THR A 878 11.40 39.39 -22.00
CA THR A 878 11.19 38.81 -20.68
C THR A 878 9.70 38.65 -20.47
N THR A 879 9.29 37.44 -20.10
CA THR A 879 7.90 37.08 -19.88
C THR A 879 7.77 36.55 -18.46
N ILE A 880 6.77 37.04 -17.72
CA ILE A 880 6.44 36.56 -16.37
C ILE A 880 5.01 36.04 -16.41
N GLY A 881 4.81 34.80 -15.95
CA GLY A 881 3.53 34.13 -15.91
C GLY A 881 3.18 33.61 -14.51
N ALA A 882 1.89 33.57 -14.20
CA ALA A 882 1.35 32.95 -13.01
C ALA A 882 0.16 32.06 -13.36
N LYS A 883 0.09 30.89 -12.72
CA LYS A 883 -1.01 29.93 -12.83
C LYS A 883 -1.64 29.74 -11.44
N TYR A 884 -2.95 29.92 -11.38
CA TYR A 884 -3.80 29.68 -10.21
C TYR A 884 -4.73 28.51 -10.54
N ASP A 885 -4.52 27.39 -9.88
CA ASP A 885 -5.29 26.15 -10.05
C ASP A 885 -6.25 26.00 -8.85
N LEU A 886 -7.54 26.20 -9.10
CA LEU A 886 -8.64 26.07 -8.15
C LEU A 886 -9.48 24.84 -8.53
N ARG A 887 -10.27 24.32 -7.58
CA ARG A 887 -11.00 23.05 -7.77
C ARG A 887 -11.87 22.99 -9.03
N LEU A 888 -12.51 24.10 -9.42
CA LEU A 888 -13.39 24.19 -10.58
C LEU A 888 -12.91 25.22 -11.62
N SER A 889 -11.75 25.84 -11.41
CA SER A 889 -11.25 26.86 -12.33
C SER A 889 -9.75 26.94 -12.38
N THR A 890 -9.21 27.19 -13.56
CA THR A 890 -7.80 27.48 -13.76
C THR A 890 -7.69 28.88 -14.33
N PHE A 891 -7.01 29.77 -13.61
CA PHE A 891 -6.71 31.11 -14.08
C PHE A 891 -5.21 31.22 -14.37
N ARG A 892 -4.88 31.78 -15.53
CA ARG A 892 -3.52 31.97 -16.00
C ARG A 892 -3.36 33.40 -16.46
N ALA A 893 -2.28 34.04 -16.08
CA ALA A 893 -1.95 35.39 -16.51
C ALA A 893 -0.47 35.45 -16.89
N GLN A 894 -0.14 36.23 -17.91
CA GLN A 894 1.24 36.53 -18.26
C GLN A 894 1.41 37.99 -18.70
N MET A 895 2.62 38.50 -18.50
CA MET A 895 3.04 39.82 -18.91
C MET A 895 4.40 39.74 -19.59
N ASP A 896 4.53 40.40 -20.74
CA ASP A 896 5.75 40.46 -21.54
C ASP A 896 6.39 41.85 -21.48
N SER A 897 7.71 41.91 -21.61
CA SER A 897 8.47 43.17 -21.71
C SER A 897 8.10 44.02 -22.93
N THR A 898 7.44 43.43 -23.93
CA THR A 898 6.91 44.13 -25.10
C THR A 898 5.59 44.87 -24.82
N GLY A 899 5.18 45.00 -23.55
CA GLY A 899 3.94 45.69 -23.18
C GLY A 899 2.67 44.89 -23.45
N LYS A 900 2.80 43.57 -23.65
CA LYS A 900 1.66 42.67 -23.83
C LYS A 900 1.25 42.03 -22.51
N VAL A 901 -0.04 42.04 -22.23
CA VAL A 901 -0.64 41.37 -21.06
C VAL A 901 -1.69 40.40 -21.56
N ALA A 902 -1.61 39.15 -21.15
CA ALA A 902 -2.60 38.13 -21.51
C ALA A 902 -3.13 37.41 -20.28
N ALA A 903 -4.39 36.98 -20.36
CA ALA A 903 -5.07 36.20 -19.34
C ALA A 903 -5.96 35.12 -19.98
N LEU A 904 -6.06 33.97 -19.33
CA LEU A 904 -6.98 32.89 -19.67
C LEU A 904 -7.67 32.40 -18.38
N LEU A 905 -8.99 32.35 -18.42
CA LEU A 905 -9.83 31.74 -17.40
C LEU A 905 -10.49 30.50 -18.00
N GLU A 906 -10.18 29.33 -17.45
CA GLU A 906 -10.97 28.11 -17.64
C GLU A 906 -11.86 27.94 -16.41
N GLN A 907 -13.18 27.91 -16.61
CA GLN A 907 -14.17 27.70 -15.56
C GLN A 907 -15.00 26.46 -15.89
N ARG A 908 -14.91 25.43 -15.05
CA ARG A 908 -15.73 24.23 -15.14
C ARG A 908 -17.02 24.45 -14.34
N PHE A 909 -18.17 24.31 -14.99
CA PHE A 909 -19.48 24.40 -14.32
C PHE A 909 -20.01 23.01 -13.96
N THR A 910 -19.74 22.03 -14.82
CA THR A 910 -19.98 20.61 -14.58
C THR A 910 -18.72 19.84 -14.99
N PRO A 911 -18.56 18.56 -14.60
CA PRO A 911 -17.46 17.74 -15.09
C PRO A 911 -17.41 17.62 -16.61
N THR A 912 -18.56 17.79 -17.27
CA THR A 912 -18.74 17.67 -18.73
C THR A 912 -18.65 19.00 -19.48
N PHE A 913 -18.67 20.15 -18.81
CA PHE A 913 -18.72 21.46 -19.46
C PHE A 913 -17.74 22.45 -18.80
N ALA A 914 -16.82 22.95 -19.62
CA ALA A 914 -15.91 24.03 -19.27
C ALA A 914 -16.10 25.22 -20.21
N PHE A 915 -16.08 26.41 -19.62
CA PHE A 915 -16.09 27.69 -20.32
C PHE A 915 -14.69 28.29 -20.29
N LEU A 916 -14.23 28.81 -21.43
CA LEU A 916 -12.92 29.40 -21.63
C LEU A 916 -13.08 30.89 -21.99
N LEU A 917 -12.34 31.76 -21.32
CA LEU A 917 -12.24 33.18 -21.65
C LEU A 917 -10.78 33.57 -21.76
N ALA A 918 -10.36 33.98 -22.94
CA ALA A 918 -9.01 34.41 -23.27
C ALA A 918 -8.99 35.91 -23.62
N GLY A 919 -7.95 36.63 -23.19
CA GLY A 919 -7.75 38.02 -23.57
C GLY A 919 -6.26 38.36 -23.66
N GLU A 920 -5.86 39.08 -24.69
CA GLU A 920 -4.53 39.66 -24.87
C GLU A 920 -4.67 41.16 -25.20
N ILE A 921 -3.94 42.00 -24.47
CA ILE A 921 -3.86 43.45 -24.69
C ILE A 921 -2.41 43.81 -24.99
N ASP A 922 -2.18 44.44 -26.14
CA ASP A 922 -0.89 45.03 -26.52
C ASP A 922 -0.95 46.55 -26.27
N HIS A 923 -0.32 47.01 -25.18
CA HIS A 923 -0.35 48.42 -24.78
C HIS A 923 0.41 49.35 -25.74
N PHE A 924 1.41 48.84 -26.47
CA PHE A 924 2.18 49.68 -27.39
C PHE A 924 1.46 49.86 -28.74
N LYS A 925 0.71 48.85 -29.18
CA LYS A 925 -0.09 48.93 -30.41
C LYS A 925 -1.55 49.32 -30.16
N ASN A 926 -1.98 49.43 -28.90
CA ASN A 926 -3.38 49.60 -28.49
C ASN A 926 -4.31 48.58 -29.18
N ALA A 927 -3.84 47.34 -29.33
CA ALA A 927 -4.59 46.27 -29.97
C ALA A 927 -5.06 45.28 -28.91
N THR A 928 -6.29 44.82 -29.01
CA THR A 928 -6.87 43.83 -28.08
C THR A 928 -7.37 42.64 -28.88
N LYS A 929 -7.07 41.44 -28.37
CA LYS A 929 -7.63 40.18 -28.86
C LYS A 929 -8.41 39.53 -27.74
N VAL A 930 -9.61 39.05 -28.05
CA VAL A 930 -10.46 38.36 -27.10
C VAL A 930 -10.88 37.03 -27.72
N GLY A 931 -10.82 35.98 -26.92
CA GLY A 931 -11.27 34.65 -27.26
C GLY A 931 -12.33 34.16 -26.27
N VAL A 932 -13.39 33.54 -26.78
CA VAL A 932 -14.40 32.87 -25.95
C VAL A 932 -14.52 31.45 -26.44
N GLY A 933 -14.52 30.49 -25.53
CA GLY A 933 -14.65 29.10 -25.93
C GLY A 933 -15.38 28.22 -24.95
N VAL A 934 -15.74 27.04 -25.44
CA VAL A 934 -16.47 26.03 -24.68
C VAL A 934 -15.81 24.68 -24.94
N MET A 935 -15.59 23.91 -23.89
CA MET A 935 -15.19 22.51 -23.98
C MET A 935 -16.30 21.64 -23.41
N ILE A 936 -16.79 20.70 -24.21
CA ILE A 936 -17.80 19.73 -23.81
C ILE A 936 -17.17 18.34 -23.87
N GLU A 937 -17.12 17.67 -22.73
CA GLU A 937 -16.72 16.28 -22.60
C GLU A 937 -17.98 15.43 -22.40
N SER A 938 -18.27 14.58 -23.39
CA SER A 938 -19.34 13.59 -23.32
C SER A 938 -18.76 12.19 -23.26
N SER A 939 -19.45 11.28 -22.59
CA SER A 939 -19.06 9.88 -22.54
C SER A 939 -20.24 9.00 -22.92
N SER A 940 -19.95 7.88 -23.59
CA SER A 940 -20.91 6.79 -23.78
C SER A 940 -20.85 5.76 -22.65
N LEU A 941 -19.90 5.93 -21.73
CA LEU A 941 -19.62 5.05 -20.61
C LEU A 941 -20.54 5.42 -19.44
N THR A 942 -20.98 4.43 -18.67
CA THR A 942 -21.69 4.70 -17.41
C THR A 942 -20.76 5.45 -16.45
N PRO A 943 -21.28 6.23 -15.47
CA PRO A 943 -20.46 6.87 -14.44
C PRO A 943 -19.48 5.90 -13.77
N GLU A 944 -19.90 4.64 -13.62
CA GLU A 944 -19.14 3.53 -13.05
C GLU A 944 -17.92 3.13 -13.90
N GLU A 945 -18.07 3.06 -15.23
CA GLU A 945 -16.99 2.73 -16.17
C GLU A 945 -15.96 3.87 -16.31
N MET A 946 -16.34 5.10 -16.01
CA MET A 946 -15.45 6.26 -15.93
C MET A 946 -14.74 6.39 -14.57
N GLY A 947 -15.05 5.53 -13.59
CA GLY A 947 -14.57 5.68 -12.21
C GLY A 947 -15.10 6.94 -11.52
N MET A 948 -16.18 7.55 -12.04
CA MET A 948 -16.89 8.63 -11.38
C MET A 948 -17.80 8.03 -10.32
N VAL A 949 -17.76 8.57 -9.11
CA VAL A 949 -18.79 8.26 -8.09
C VAL A 949 -20.12 8.75 -8.67
N PRO A 950 -21.17 7.92 -8.75
CA PRO A 950 -22.46 8.37 -9.25
C PRO A 950 -22.93 9.58 -8.44
N PRO A 951 -23.59 10.58 -9.07
CA PRO A 951 -24.20 11.65 -8.31
C PRO A 951 -25.18 11.03 -7.29
N PRO A 952 -25.27 11.59 -6.07
CA PRO A 952 -26.23 11.10 -5.09
C PRO A 952 -27.62 11.17 -5.72
N SER A 953 -28.26 10.02 -5.87
CA SER A 953 -29.65 9.90 -6.29
C SER A 953 -30.58 10.36 -5.18
#